data_AF-A0A0F2J9F7-F1
#
_entry.id   AF-A0A0F2J9F7-F1
#
_cell.length_a   1.000
_cell.length_b   1.000
_cell.length_c   1.000
_cell.angle_alpha   90.00
_cell.angle_beta   90.00
_cell.angle_gamma   90.00
#
_symmetry.space_group_name_H-M   'P 1'
#
loop_
_entity.id
_entity.type
_entity.pdbx_description
1 polymer ?
#
loop_
_entity_poly.entity_id
_entity_poly.type
_entity_poly.pdbx_seq_one_letter_code
_entity_poly.pdbx_strand_id
1 'polypeptide(L)'
;MLKSTGKYFLTWDEAFQFGVEQAGGKGWNLGRLAQYGFKIPMGGVLTTRAYDEFIKHNGLQNMVKDISQLVTAGNIDEIKNQDRLNQLREKIKASSIPQLIAEELKTRLDSLGILERPLAVRSSASAEDSAKASFAGIHESFLNVRGLDNILESVKGCYSSLWSNQAIVYRRKLTISDDEVIPGVVVMEMVEAQAAGVGFTCDPQSGRRDILVINTNFGLGETVVTGTVEPDTYYLDASPWNAVPRLIERKTGRKEGTTCLKKDGGTQFVRTTDYSTRQVLSDEQIEKLGLLLLRVFEALGDCDQHQDVEWVFDGRDFILVQARPVTALPQKTFAALKNQPDFWSNGNYRDAVPMVLSPLNRRLAINTIDTILKFNFTETDYPLPEGLQFSRFLNGRLYCNLSALQWAMYDAMGSLPRDFNAGWGGHQPEIELKDPKPFEGLIGLKRIERGIKYNDLVNEATKNALAIHARVVGSINDLTKDGFRHLSDKDFIQLYNDLGKISIGFAGEFSFLSGAASIAIGGLIKILMEYFAYGTPMIINGLMVGGTADITSADHGYKLVELAEIARQDNDAILFLTGPDFDPMGWEEQLPGRSPFKQAFREFLKKYGHRAVYELDIINPRWKEDPSYLMDIIRSTIKTADLAKLKAKQKEKFEQAWREIENKVPSSMHSSIKKLIREAQEGAAVREKTKSVMALLMEAYRMIAQEVGSRFCERGIIEKQGDIYFCTWPELVTILNGEWEGDGLRALVAERKIFMSEMEAIAPPDIIMGDTPKYSEPALRSSDNFLTGVPVAAGRASGTARLIRHPDEGSRLQPGDVMVAPSTDPGWTPLFLKASAVIMETGGFLSHGAIVAREYGIPAVVNIPGVMRVIKEGWKVDVDGDEGKIFLR
;
A
#
# COMPACT_ATOMS: atom_id res chain seq x y z
N MET A 1 23.28 -7.09 19.17
CA MET A 1 24.28 -8.06 19.67
C MET A 1 24.17 -9.31 18.79
N LEU A 2 25.16 -9.55 17.92
CA LEU A 2 25.19 -10.72 17.05
C LEU A 2 25.33 -11.99 17.90
N LYS A 3 24.35 -12.90 17.83
CA LYS A 3 24.52 -14.27 18.35
C LYS A 3 25.50 -14.98 17.42
N SER A 4 26.79 -14.87 17.71
CA SER A 4 27.83 -15.73 17.16
C SER A 4 27.45 -17.18 17.46
N THR A 5 27.03 -17.93 16.44
CA THR A 5 26.79 -19.37 16.58
C THR A 5 28.08 -20.14 16.47
N GLY A 6 28.21 -21.16 17.30
CA GLY A 6 29.19 -22.23 17.14
C GLY A 6 29.00 -23.10 15.89
N LYS A 7 27.91 -22.93 15.11
CA LYS A 7 27.45 -23.86 14.05
C LYS A 7 27.97 -23.51 12.65
N TYR A 8 28.23 -24.54 11.84
CA TYR A 8 28.63 -24.43 10.44
C TYR A 8 27.51 -24.77 9.46
N PHE A 9 26.50 -25.53 9.87
CA PHE A 9 25.30 -25.83 9.07
C PHE A 9 24.04 -25.43 9.82
N LEU A 10 23.13 -24.73 9.14
CA LEU A 10 21.85 -24.28 9.66
C LEU A 10 20.72 -25.01 8.95
N THR A 11 19.75 -25.54 9.69
CA THR A 11 18.46 -25.94 9.11
C THR A 11 17.67 -24.71 8.64
N TRP A 12 16.54 -24.88 7.95
CA TRP A 12 15.71 -23.76 7.51
C TRP A 12 15.24 -22.84 8.64
N ASP A 13 14.76 -23.41 9.75
CA ASP A 13 14.34 -22.65 10.93
C ASP A 13 15.51 -21.86 11.54
N GLU A 14 16.69 -22.45 11.57
CA GLU A 14 17.90 -21.78 12.06
C GLU A 14 18.35 -20.69 11.10
N ALA A 15 18.30 -20.92 9.79
CA ALA A 15 18.62 -19.93 8.77
C ALA A 15 17.72 -18.70 8.88
N PHE A 16 16.41 -18.89 9.12
CA PHE A 16 15.47 -17.80 9.42
C PHE A 16 15.92 -16.99 10.64
N GLN A 17 16.25 -17.66 11.75
CA GLN A 17 16.64 -17.01 13.01
C GLN A 17 17.98 -16.27 12.95
N PHE A 18 18.95 -16.77 12.17
CA PHE A 18 20.30 -16.17 12.07
C PHE A 18 20.42 -15.09 11.00
N GLY A 19 19.46 -15.00 10.09
CA GLY A 19 19.38 -13.91 9.12
C GLY A 19 20.29 -14.06 7.91
N VAL A 20 20.16 -13.10 7.00
CA VAL A 20 20.85 -13.05 5.70
C VAL A 20 22.39 -13.05 5.81
N GLU A 21 22.95 -12.44 6.86
CA GLU A 21 24.41 -12.37 7.04
C GLU A 21 25.06 -13.74 7.23
N GLN A 22 24.33 -14.70 7.83
CA GLN A 22 24.84 -16.04 8.10
C GLN A 22 24.41 -17.08 7.07
N ALA A 23 23.18 -16.97 6.56
CA ALA A 23 22.58 -17.94 5.63
C ALA A 23 22.74 -17.56 4.15
N GLY A 24 23.14 -16.33 3.85
CA GLY A 24 23.02 -15.77 2.50
C GLY A 24 21.58 -15.49 2.09
N GLY A 25 21.39 -14.78 0.98
CA GLY A 25 20.05 -14.36 0.52
C GLY A 25 19.10 -15.52 0.22
N LYS A 26 19.55 -16.48 -0.61
CA LYS A 26 18.73 -17.66 -0.98
C LYS A 26 18.38 -18.49 0.24
N GLY A 27 19.39 -18.80 1.05
CA GLY A 27 19.24 -19.60 2.27
C GLY A 27 18.29 -18.96 3.27
N TRP A 28 18.39 -17.65 3.46
CA TRP A 28 17.49 -16.91 4.35
C TRP A 28 16.06 -16.83 3.80
N ASN A 29 15.87 -16.57 2.49
CA ASN A 29 14.55 -16.57 1.88
C ASN A 29 13.87 -17.94 1.95
N LEU A 30 14.61 -19.05 1.74
CA LEU A 30 14.09 -20.40 1.96
C LEU A 30 13.73 -20.64 3.42
N GLY A 31 14.56 -20.20 4.37
CA GLY A 31 14.24 -20.23 5.80
C GLY A 31 12.94 -19.48 6.14
N ARG A 32 12.75 -18.28 5.58
CA ARG A 32 11.51 -17.49 5.72
C ARG A 32 10.31 -18.25 5.15
N LEU A 33 10.42 -18.78 3.92
CA LEU A 33 9.36 -19.56 3.29
C LEU A 33 8.98 -20.80 4.12
N ALA A 34 9.95 -21.54 4.66
CA ALA A 34 9.66 -22.64 5.60
C ALA A 34 8.92 -22.15 6.84
N GLN A 35 9.41 -21.09 7.48
CA GLN A 35 8.82 -20.53 8.70
C GLN A 35 7.37 -20.07 8.48
N TYR A 36 7.06 -19.56 7.29
CA TYR A 36 5.71 -19.11 6.92
C TYR A 36 4.83 -20.25 6.37
N GLY A 37 5.32 -21.49 6.35
CA GLY A 37 4.60 -22.70 5.94
C GLY A 37 4.35 -22.79 4.43
N PHE A 38 5.33 -22.42 3.63
CA PHE A 38 5.38 -22.82 2.23
C PHE A 38 6.00 -24.21 2.10
N LYS A 39 5.56 -24.99 1.11
CA LYS A 39 6.19 -26.28 0.79
C LYS A 39 7.55 -26.03 0.14
N ILE A 40 8.62 -26.37 0.84
CA ILE A 40 9.99 -26.31 0.34
C ILE A 40 10.69 -27.67 0.55
N PRO A 41 11.74 -28.01 -0.21
CA PRO A 41 12.49 -29.24 0.00
C PRO A 41 13.20 -29.25 1.35
N MET A 42 13.37 -30.43 1.96
CA MET A 42 14.19 -30.56 3.16
C MET A 42 15.64 -30.16 2.87
N GLY A 43 16.27 -29.46 3.79
CA GLY A 43 17.63 -28.96 3.58
C GLY A 43 18.08 -27.95 4.62
N GLY A 44 19.13 -27.22 4.25
CA GLY A 44 19.71 -26.17 5.06
C GLY A 44 20.84 -25.44 4.33
N VAL A 45 21.62 -24.68 5.08
CA VAL A 45 22.67 -23.81 4.56
C VAL A 45 23.96 -24.03 5.34
N LEU A 46 25.06 -24.29 4.62
CA LEU A 46 26.40 -24.05 5.14
C LEU A 46 26.62 -22.54 5.28
N THR A 47 27.00 -22.11 6.47
CA THR A 47 27.07 -20.69 6.82
C THR A 47 28.21 -19.96 6.11
N THR A 48 28.10 -18.64 6.06
CA THR A 48 29.21 -17.74 5.68
C THR A 48 30.44 -17.96 6.56
N ARG A 49 30.25 -18.28 7.84
CA ARG A 49 31.33 -18.69 8.76
C ARG A 49 32.07 -19.96 8.31
N ALA A 50 31.37 -20.95 7.75
CA ALA A 50 32.01 -22.17 7.25
C ALA A 50 32.99 -21.86 6.11
N TYR A 51 32.64 -20.91 5.25
CA TYR A 51 33.55 -20.41 4.21
C TYR A 51 34.77 -19.69 4.80
N ASP A 52 34.56 -18.79 5.77
CA ASP A 52 35.68 -18.08 6.41
C ASP A 52 36.68 -19.03 7.06
N GLU A 53 36.17 -20.06 7.75
CA GLU A 53 37.00 -21.09 8.36
C GLU A 53 37.74 -21.93 7.30
N PHE A 54 37.07 -22.27 6.20
CA PHE A 54 37.70 -22.96 5.07
C PHE A 54 38.85 -22.14 4.44
N ILE A 55 38.63 -20.86 4.18
CA ILE A 55 39.66 -19.95 3.65
C ILE A 55 40.83 -19.84 4.62
N LYS A 56 40.55 -19.78 5.93
CA LYS A 56 41.59 -19.70 6.96
C LYS A 56 42.41 -20.97 7.09
N HIS A 57 41.74 -22.11 7.16
CA HIS A 57 42.36 -23.43 7.29
C HIS A 57 43.33 -23.74 6.15
N ASN A 58 42.98 -23.33 4.93
CA ASN A 58 43.77 -23.60 3.73
C ASN A 58 44.78 -22.48 3.38
N GLY A 59 44.95 -21.47 4.26
CA GLY A 59 45.95 -20.41 4.06
C GLY A 59 45.69 -19.50 2.85
N LEU A 60 44.43 -19.33 2.45
CA LEU A 60 44.05 -18.61 1.22
C LEU A 60 43.81 -17.10 1.44
N GLN A 61 43.87 -16.60 2.67
CA GLN A 61 43.51 -15.22 3.05
C GLN A 61 44.29 -14.17 2.26
N ASN A 62 45.59 -14.37 2.09
CA ASN A 62 46.45 -13.40 1.39
C ASN A 62 46.11 -13.30 -0.09
N MET A 63 45.80 -14.43 -0.75
CA MET A 63 45.42 -14.42 -2.16
C MET A 63 44.05 -13.76 -2.40
N VAL A 64 43.09 -14.04 -1.51
CA VAL A 64 41.77 -13.36 -1.52
C VAL A 64 41.97 -11.85 -1.38
N LYS A 65 42.74 -11.41 -0.37
CA LYS A 65 43.03 -10.00 -0.12
C LYS A 65 43.75 -9.33 -1.30
N ASP A 66 44.74 -10.00 -1.88
CA ASP A 66 45.47 -9.49 -3.04
C ASP A 66 44.53 -9.27 -4.23
N ILE A 67 43.61 -10.20 -4.50
CA ILE A 67 42.64 -10.07 -5.59
C ILE A 67 41.69 -8.91 -5.30
N SER A 68 41.16 -8.81 -4.08
CA SER A 68 40.27 -7.71 -3.68
C SER A 68 40.90 -6.33 -3.82
N GLN A 69 42.22 -6.21 -3.57
CA GLN A 69 42.94 -4.94 -3.67
C GLN A 69 43.44 -4.61 -5.09
N LEU A 70 43.85 -5.61 -5.86
CA LEU A 70 44.54 -5.40 -7.15
C LEU A 70 43.61 -5.53 -8.35
N VAL A 71 42.51 -6.28 -8.24
CA VAL A 71 41.60 -6.55 -9.36
C VAL A 71 40.39 -5.61 -9.30
N THR A 72 40.32 -4.76 -10.30
CA THR A 72 39.30 -3.73 -10.52
C THR A 72 38.52 -4.02 -11.80
N ALA A 73 37.40 -3.34 -12.02
CA ALA A 73 36.64 -3.46 -13.27
C ALA A 73 37.46 -3.10 -14.52
N GLY A 74 38.46 -2.21 -14.40
CA GLY A 74 39.24 -1.72 -15.52
C GLY A 74 40.43 -2.60 -15.93
N ASN A 75 40.85 -3.54 -15.07
CA ASN A 75 42.05 -4.36 -15.30
C ASN A 75 41.79 -5.87 -15.17
N ILE A 76 40.55 -6.30 -14.98
CA ILE A 76 40.20 -7.73 -14.83
C ILE A 76 40.51 -8.57 -16.07
N ASP A 77 40.46 -7.96 -17.25
CA ASP A 77 40.75 -8.64 -18.52
C ASP A 77 42.25 -8.77 -18.81
N GLU A 78 43.11 -8.17 -17.98
CA GLU A 78 44.55 -8.39 -18.07
C GLU A 78 44.86 -9.86 -17.78
N ILE A 79 45.68 -10.48 -18.64
CA ILE A 79 46.08 -11.90 -18.54
C ILE A 79 46.56 -12.24 -17.12
N LYS A 80 47.36 -11.37 -16.51
CA LYS A 80 47.88 -11.54 -15.15
C LYS A 80 46.78 -11.65 -14.09
N ASN A 81 45.68 -10.91 -14.23
CA ASN A 81 44.57 -10.93 -13.28
C ASN A 81 43.64 -12.10 -13.52
N GLN A 82 43.41 -12.48 -14.79
CA GLN A 82 42.72 -13.73 -15.11
C GLN A 82 43.47 -14.96 -14.58
N ASP A 83 44.80 -14.98 -14.70
CA ASP A 83 45.64 -16.04 -14.14
C ASP A 83 45.54 -16.10 -12.62
N ARG A 84 45.55 -14.95 -11.92
CA ARG A 84 45.36 -14.89 -10.46
C ARG A 84 44.01 -15.46 -10.04
N LEU A 85 42.93 -15.08 -10.73
CA LEU A 85 41.57 -15.59 -10.45
C LEU A 85 41.49 -17.11 -10.68
N ASN A 86 42.04 -17.59 -11.79
CA ASN A 86 42.08 -19.03 -12.09
C ASN A 86 42.92 -19.80 -11.06
N GLN A 87 44.08 -19.28 -10.66
CA GLN A 87 44.91 -19.88 -9.62
C GLN A 87 44.17 -19.99 -8.28
N LEU A 88 43.45 -18.95 -7.86
CA LEU A 88 42.65 -19.02 -6.63
C LEU A 88 41.56 -20.08 -6.74
N ARG A 89 40.83 -20.12 -7.85
CA ARG A 89 39.75 -21.10 -8.08
C ARG A 89 40.26 -22.53 -8.03
N GLU A 90 41.36 -22.83 -8.72
CA GLU A 90 41.95 -24.17 -8.70
C GLU A 90 42.49 -24.54 -7.32
N LYS A 91 43.06 -23.59 -6.56
CA LYS A 91 43.44 -23.82 -5.17
C LYS A 91 42.24 -24.09 -4.27
N ILE A 92 41.12 -23.39 -4.44
CA ILE A 92 39.88 -23.65 -3.69
C ILE A 92 39.39 -25.07 -3.96
N LYS A 93 39.36 -25.51 -5.23
CA LYS A 93 38.95 -26.87 -5.59
C LYS A 93 39.90 -27.95 -5.03
N ALA A 94 41.20 -27.70 -5.04
CA ALA A 94 42.21 -28.64 -4.52
C ALA A 94 42.30 -28.67 -2.98
N SER A 95 41.71 -27.68 -2.29
CA SER A 95 41.75 -27.54 -0.84
C SER A 95 40.88 -28.57 -0.11
N SER A 96 41.15 -28.77 1.18
CA SER A 96 40.37 -29.67 2.03
C SER A 96 39.32 -28.91 2.84
N ILE A 97 38.11 -29.46 2.96
CA ILE A 97 37.09 -28.97 3.89
C ILE A 97 37.51 -29.37 5.31
N PRO A 98 37.58 -28.44 6.29
CA PRO A 98 37.88 -28.77 7.67
C PRO A 98 37.01 -29.90 8.22
N GLN A 99 37.62 -30.85 8.94
CA GLN A 99 36.94 -32.05 9.44
C GLN A 99 35.68 -31.72 10.27
N LEU A 100 35.75 -30.69 11.11
CA LEU A 100 34.61 -30.23 11.92
C LEU A 100 33.40 -29.83 11.06
N ILE A 101 33.64 -29.16 9.92
CA ILE A 101 32.57 -28.75 9.00
C ILE A 101 31.98 -29.97 8.29
N ALA A 102 32.83 -30.88 7.82
CA ALA A 102 32.39 -32.09 7.13
C ALA A 102 31.57 -33.02 8.05
N GLU A 103 32.00 -33.20 9.30
CA GLU A 103 31.31 -34.00 10.31
C GLU A 103 29.97 -33.37 10.70
N GLU A 104 29.91 -32.05 10.90
CA GLU A 104 28.67 -31.35 11.19
C GLU A 104 27.68 -31.48 10.02
N LEU A 105 28.13 -31.21 8.78
CA LEU A 105 27.31 -31.35 7.58
C LEU A 105 26.76 -32.78 7.46
N LYS A 106 27.62 -33.80 7.58
CA LYS A 106 27.21 -35.20 7.52
C LYS A 106 26.14 -35.52 8.57
N THR A 107 26.41 -35.17 9.84
CA THR A 107 25.50 -35.44 10.96
C THR A 107 24.15 -34.77 10.75
N ARG A 108 24.15 -33.52 10.25
CA ARG A 108 22.91 -32.78 9.98
C ARG A 108 22.11 -33.36 8.83
N LEU A 109 22.75 -33.65 7.70
CA LEU A 109 22.08 -34.26 6.55
C LEU A 109 21.54 -35.66 6.86
N ASP A 110 22.24 -36.44 7.70
CA ASP A 110 21.78 -37.74 8.19
C ASP A 110 20.58 -37.58 9.13
N SER A 111 20.61 -36.61 10.06
CA SER A 111 19.48 -36.31 10.95
C SER A 111 18.23 -35.85 10.21
N LEU A 112 18.39 -35.21 9.05
CA LEU A 112 17.30 -34.83 8.15
C LEU A 112 16.83 -36.00 7.26
N GLY A 113 17.56 -37.12 7.23
CA GLY A 113 17.23 -38.29 6.41
C GLY A 113 17.47 -38.09 4.91
N ILE A 114 18.32 -37.13 4.53
CA ILE A 114 18.55 -36.75 3.12
C ILE A 114 19.97 -37.05 2.62
N LEU A 115 20.89 -37.51 3.46
CA LEU A 115 22.29 -37.76 3.08
C LEU A 115 22.44 -38.69 1.86
N GLU A 116 21.64 -39.76 1.80
CA GLU A 116 21.67 -40.76 0.72
C GLU A 116 20.74 -40.42 -0.46
N ARG A 117 19.98 -39.32 -0.35
CA ARG A 117 19.06 -38.85 -1.38
C ARG A 117 19.80 -38.01 -2.43
N PRO A 118 19.25 -37.83 -3.63
CA PRO A 118 19.78 -36.85 -4.58
C PRO A 118 19.60 -35.43 -4.02
N LEU A 119 20.69 -34.66 -3.96
CA LEU A 119 20.68 -33.29 -3.44
C LEU A 119 21.01 -32.25 -4.52
N ALA A 120 20.52 -31.04 -4.32
CA ALA A 120 20.97 -29.82 -4.97
C ALA A 120 21.93 -29.07 -4.04
N VAL A 121 23.09 -28.69 -4.56
CA VAL A 121 24.10 -27.87 -3.87
C VAL A 121 24.21 -26.54 -4.62
N ARG A 122 23.74 -25.46 -4.01
CA ARG A 122 23.58 -24.14 -4.66
C ARG A 122 24.30 -23.06 -3.87
N SER A 123 25.03 -22.18 -4.55
CA SER A 123 25.60 -20.98 -3.91
C SER A 123 24.48 -20.05 -3.38
N SER A 124 24.71 -19.44 -2.22
CA SER A 124 23.83 -18.47 -1.53
C SER A 124 24.69 -17.37 -0.90
N ALA A 125 25.07 -16.35 -1.66
CA ALA A 125 25.92 -15.28 -1.12
C ALA A 125 25.14 -14.28 -0.24
N SER A 126 25.81 -13.62 0.71
CA SER A 126 25.21 -12.62 1.62
C SER A 126 24.56 -11.42 0.93
N ALA A 127 25.11 -11.00 -0.21
CA ALA A 127 24.54 -9.92 -1.04
C ALA A 127 23.59 -10.43 -2.15
N GLU A 128 23.48 -11.75 -2.30
CA GLU A 128 22.58 -12.39 -3.28
C GLU A 128 21.11 -12.19 -2.85
N ASP A 129 20.21 -12.07 -3.83
CA ASP A 129 18.76 -11.92 -3.62
C ASP A 129 18.35 -10.80 -2.64
N SER A 130 19.12 -9.72 -2.64
CA SER A 130 18.78 -8.46 -1.96
C SER A 130 17.92 -7.58 -2.87
N ALA A 131 17.23 -6.59 -2.29
CA ALA A 131 16.51 -5.58 -3.08
C ALA A 131 17.43 -4.78 -4.03
N LYS A 132 18.75 -4.77 -3.77
CA LYS A 132 19.75 -4.02 -4.56
C LYS A 132 20.41 -4.84 -5.67
N ALA A 133 20.49 -6.17 -5.53
CA ALA A 133 21.23 -7.02 -6.45
C ALA A 133 20.67 -8.45 -6.52
N SER A 134 20.49 -8.96 -7.73
CA SER A 134 20.16 -10.35 -8.01
C SER A 134 21.32 -11.00 -8.78
N PHE A 135 22.04 -11.93 -8.14
CA PHE A 135 23.20 -12.62 -8.75
C PHE A 135 22.76 -13.74 -9.72
N ALA A 136 21.74 -13.45 -10.54
CA ALA A 136 21.07 -14.39 -11.43
C ALA A 136 22.05 -15.09 -12.38
N GLY A 137 22.16 -16.43 -12.27
CA GLY A 137 22.97 -17.24 -13.19
C GLY A 137 24.48 -17.00 -13.12
N ILE A 138 24.98 -16.29 -12.10
CA ILE A 138 26.41 -15.96 -11.96
C ILE A 138 27.18 -17.05 -11.23
N HIS A 139 26.56 -17.68 -10.24
CA HIS A 139 27.17 -18.71 -9.40
C HIS A 139 26.79 -20.12 -9.85
N GLU A 140 27.68 -21.07 -9.59
CA GLU A 140 27.47 -22.47 -9.98
C GLU A 140 26.45 -23.14 -9.04
N SER A 141 25.62 -24.01 -9.62
CA SER A 141 24.68 -24.90 -8.92
C SER A 141 24.87 -26.32 -9.43
N PHE A 142 24.94 -27.29 -8.52
CA PHE A 142 25.15 -28.69 -8.82
C PHE A 142 23.90 -29.48 -8.42
N LEU A 143 23.32 -30.21 -9.37
CA LEU A 143 22.08 -30.97 -9.18
C LEU A 143 22.33 -32.47 -9.19
N ASN A 144 21.45 -33.23 -8.51
CA ASN A 144 21.55 -34.70 -8.39
C ASN A 144 22.92 -35.14 -7.85
N VAL A 145 23.40 -34.46 -6.81
CA VAL A 145 24.63 -34.79 -6.07
C VAL A 145 24.30 -35.87 -5.06
N ARG A 146 25.11 -36.94 -5.01
CA ARG A 146 24.88 -38.11 -4.15
C ARG A 146 26.17 -38.49 -3.41
N GLY A 147 26.04 -38.78 -2.12
CA GLY A 147 27.16 -39.15 -1.26
C GLY A 147 27.98 -37.96 -0.76
N LEU A 148 28.50 -38.07 0.46
CA LEU A 148 29.16 -36.97 1.18
C LEU A 148 30.34 -36.37 0.41
N ASP A 149 31.20 -37.20 -0.20
CA ASP A 149 32.39 -36.71 -0.89
C ASP A 149 32.03 -35.82 -2.09
N ASN A 150 31.00 -36.19 -2.85
CA ASN A 150 30.52 -35.40 -3.98
C ASN A 150 29.82 -34.11 -3.51
N ILE A 151 29.15 -34.15 -2.35
CA ILE A 151 28.56 -32.95 -1.73
C ILE A 151 29.68 -31.97 -1.36
N LEU A 152 30.74 -32.43 -0.68
CA LEU A 152 31.88 -31.60 -0.30
C LEU A 152 32.62 -31.05 -1.53
N GLU A 153 32.75 -31.83 -2.60
CA GLU A 153 33.32 -31.35 -3.87
C GLU A 153 32.46 -30.25 -4.49
N SER A 154 31.13 -30.43 -4.49
CA SER A 154 30.18 -29.45 -5.00
C SER A 154 30.19 -28.15 -4.17
N VAL A 155 30.38 -28.25 -2.84
CA VAL A 155 30.56 -27.09 -1.96
C VAL A 155 31.81 -26.30 -2.36
N LYS A 156 32.95 -26.96 -2.61
CA LYS A 156 34.16 -26.28 -3.12
C LYS A 156 33.92 -25.66 -4.49
N GLY A 157 33.14 -26.31 -5.35
CA GLY A 157 32.65 -25.74 -6.61
C GLY A 157 31.93 -24.41 -6.41
N CYS A 158 30.95 -24.37 -5.51
CA CYS A 158 30.23 -23.13 -5.16
C CYS A 158 31.18 -22.05 -4.64
N TYR A 159 32.09 -22.37 -3.72
CA TYR A 159 33.11 -21.43 -3.21
C TYR A 159 34.04 -20.90 -4.32
N SER A 160 34.46 -21.76 -5.25
CA SER A 160 35.26 -21.36 -6.41
C SER A 160 34.47 -20.44 -7.35
N SER A 161 33.16 -20.68 -7.53
CA SER A 161 32.32 -19.91 -8.45
C SER A 161 32.18 -18.42 -8.07
N LEU A 162 32.33 -18.10 -6.77
CA LEU A 162 32.37 -16.72 -6.27
C LEU A 162 33.51 -15.91 -6.91
N TRP A 163 34.62 -16.57 -7.20
CA TRP A 163 35.83 -15.96 -7.77
C TRP A 163 35.93 -16.10 -9.29
N SER A 164 34.83 -16.46 -9.96
CA SER A 164 34.78 -16.45 -11.42
C SER A 164 34.92 -15.03 -11.97
N ASN A 165 35.41 -14.90 -13.20
CA ASN A 165 35.52 -13.60 -13.86
C ASN A 165 34.16 -12.88 -13.89
N GLN A 166 33.08 -13.60 -14.22
CA GLN A 166 31.73 -13.03 -14.27
C GLN A 166 31.27 -12.50 -12.90
N ALA A 167 31.51 -13.25 -11.82
CA ALA A 167 31.14 -12.84 -10.47
C ALA A 167 31.92 -11.60 -9.99
N ILE A 168 33.22 -11.51 -10.27
CA ILE A 168 34.01 -10.33 -9.91
C ILE A 168 33.59 -9.12 -10.75
N VAL A 169 33.44 -9.28 -12.08
CA VAL A 169 32.96 -8.20 -12.97
C VAL A 169 31.64 -7.64 -12.46
N TYR A 170 30.70 -8.52 -12.10
CA TYR A 170 29.40 -8.12 -11.59
C TYR A 170 29.50 -7.32 -10.28
N ARG A 171 30.25 -7.82 -9.30
CA ARG A 171 30.47 -7.13 -8.02
C ARG A 171 31.10 -5.75 -8.21
N ARG A 172 32.12 -5.65 -9.06
CA ARG A 172 32.78 -4.37 -9.34
C ARG A 172 31.87 -3.38 -10.06
N LYS A 173 31.03 -3.84 -11.00
CA LYS A 173 30.03 -2.97 -11.67
C LYS A 173 29.00 -2.40 -10.70
N LEU A 174 28.58 -3.19 -9.71
CA LEU A 174 27.63 -2.74 -8.69
C LEU A 174 28.29 -2.04 -7.50
N THR A 175 29.61 -1.84 -7.52
CA THR A 175 30.38 -1.24 -6.42
C THR A 175 30.20 -1.98 -5.09
N ILE A 176 30.03 -3.31 -5.16
CA ILE A 176 29.91 -4.19 -3.99
C ILE A 176 31.32 -4.65 -3.59
N SER A 177 31.66 -4.52 -2.31
CA SER A 177 32.96 -4.98 -1.79
C SER A 177 33.02 -6.51 -1.77
N ASP A 178 34.20 -7.10 -1.93
CA ASP A 178 34.34 -8.56 -1.78
C ASP A 178 34.04 -9.02 -0.36
N ASP A 179 34.33 -8.19 0.64
CA ASP A 179 34.05 -8.47 2.05
C ASP A 179 32.54 -8.46 2.37
N GLU A 180 31.72 -7.85 1.49
CA GLU A 180 30.26 -7.83 1.62
C GLU A 180 29.61 -9.08 1.02
N VAL A 181 30.37 -9.90 0.26
CA VAL A 181 29.86 -11.09 -0.44
C VAL A 181 30.55 -12.33 0.09
N ILE A 182 30.06 -12.82 1.23
CA ILE A 182 30.52 -14.07 1.83
C ILE A 182 29.54 -15.18 1.39
N PRO A 183 30.03 -16.30 0.84
CA PRO A 183 29.17 -17.35 0.30
C PRO A 183 28.67 -18.28 1.42
N GLY A 184 27.35 -18.37 1.55
CA GLY A 184 26.70 -19.57 2.07
C GLY A 184 26.50 -20.60 0.96
N VAL A 185 26.25 -21.87 1.33
CA VAL A 185 25.90 -22.92 0.36
C VAL A 185 24.64 -23.64 0.81
N VAL A 186 23.59 -23.51 0.02
CA VAL A 186 22.33 -24.25 0.19
C VAL A 186 22.56 -25.70 -0.20
N VAL A 187 22.15 -26.62 0.68
CA VAL A 187 22.14 -28.06 0.44
C VAL A 187 20.72 -28.55 0.73
N MET A 188 20.02 -29.00 -0.31
CA MET A 188 18.61 -29.39 -0.21
C MET A 188 18.27 -30.61 -1.05
N GLU A 189 17.22 -31.33 -0.69
CA GLU A 189 16.72 -32.48 -1.42
C GLU A 189 16.24 -32.10 -2.85
N MET A 190 16.52 -32.97 -3.82
CA MET A 190 15.95 -32.87 -5.16
C MET A 190 14.52 -33.36 -5.18
N VAL A 191 13.62 -32.55 -5.73
CA VAL A 191 12.22 -32.91 -5.96
C VAL A 191 12.09 -33.66 -7.29
N GLU A 192 11.28 -34.72 -7.31
CA GLU A 192 10.93 -35.42 -8.55
C GLU A 192 9.98 -34.55 -9.37
N ALA A 193 10.49 -33.93 -10.44
CA ALA A 193 9.75 -32.95 -11.22
C ALA A 193 8.94 -33.60 -12.36
N GLN A 194 7.61 -33.42 -12.36
CA GLN A 194 6.79 -33.60 -13.56
C GLN A 194 6.83 -32.35 -14.44
N ALA A 195 6.79 -31.19 -13.82
CA ALA A 195 6.98 -29.90 -14.44
C ALA A 195 7.75 -28.98 -13.48
N ALA A 196 8.46 -28.01 -14.02
CA ALA A 196 9.14 -26.99 -13.24
C ALA A 196 9.24 -25.70 -14.05
N GLY A 197 9.40 -24.59 -13.34
CA GLY A 197 9.35 -23.31 -13.98
C GLY A 197 9.72 -22.14 -13.09
N VAL A 198 9.48 -20.96 -13.65
CA VAL A 198 9.71 -19.67 -13.02
C VAL A 198 8.40 -18.88 -13.06
N GLY A 199 7.98 -18.38 -11.90
CA GLY A 199 6.83 -17.49 -11.75
C GLY A 199 7.27 -16.10 -11.33
N PHE A 200 6.90 -15.09 -12.10
CA PHE A 200 7.08 -13.69 -11.74
C PHE A 200 5.77 -13.12 -11.21
N THR A 201 5.84 -12.41 -10.09
CA THR A 201 4.66 -11.76 -9.49
C THR A 201 4.32 -10.42 -10.14
N CYS A 202 4.89 -10.16 -11.31
CA CYS A 202 4.72 -9.04 -12.23
C CYS A 202 5.09 -9.54 -13.64
N ASP A 203 4.83 -8.77 -14.69
CA ASP A 203 5.45 -8.97 -16.00
C ASP A 203 6.79 -8.22 -16.08
N PRO A 204 7.93 -8.93 -16.05
CA PRO A 204 9.25 -8.30 -16.08
C PRO A 204 9.58 -7.66 -17.44
N GLN A 205 8.90 -8.04 -18.53
CA GLN A 205 9.16 -7.51 -19.87
C GLN A 205 8.42 -6.19 -20.10
N SER A 206 7.12 -6.15 -19.79
CA SER A 206 6.32 -4.94 -19.93
C SER A 206 6.44 -4.00 -18.74
N GLY A 207 6.87 -4.47 -17.57
CA GLY A 207 6.84 -3.71 -16.31
C GLY A 207 5.46 -3.66 -15.67
N ARG A 208 4.46 -4.37 -16.22
CA ARG A 208 3.12 -4.46 -15.64
C ARG A 208 3.14 -5.20 -14.31
N ARG A 209 2.58 -4.57 -13.29
CA ARG A 209 2.52 -5.09 -11.91
C ARG A 209 1.18 -5.75 -11.57
N ASP A 210 0.21 -5.61 -12.47
CA ASP A 210 -1.12 -6.20 -12.43
C ASP A 210 -1.18 -7.58 -13.11
N ILE A 211 -0.07 -8.09 -13.63
CA ILE A 211 0.02 -9.37 -14.35
C ILE A 211 1.03 -10.29 -13.69
N LEU A 212 0.65 -11.53 -13.42
CA LEU A 212 1.59 -12.61 -13.10
C LEU A 212 2.02 -13.30 -14.40
N VAL A 213 3.29 -13.68 -14.48
CA VAL A 213 3.82 -14.44 -15.63
C VAL A 213 4.41 -15.75 -15.14
N ILE A 214 3.92 -16.86 -15.69
CA ILE A 214 4.42 -18.21 -15.36
C ILE A 214 5.05 -18.78 -16.62
N ASN A 215 6.34 -19.14 -16.54
CA ASN A 215 7.06 -19.89 -17.57
C ASN A 215 7.32 -21.31 -17.08
N THR A 216 6.95 -22.31 -17.86
CA THR A 216 7.04 -23.72 -17.42
C THR A 216 7.43 -24.69 -18.53
N ASN A 217 8.13 -25.74 -18.15
CA ASN A 217 8.41 -26.90 -19.01
C ASN A 217 8.25 -28.22 -18.23
N PHE A 218 8.18 -29.34 -18.95
CA PHE A 218 8.22 -30.68 -18.35
C PHE A 218 9.62 -30.99 -17.77
N GLY A 219 9.67 -31.79 -16.70
CA GLY A 219 10.89 -32.21 -16.02
C GLY A 219 11.57 -31.10 -15.22
N LEU A 220 12.90 -31.12 -15.12
CA LEU A 220 13.66 -30.21 -14.26
C LEU A 220 13.70 -28.77 -14.81
N GLY A 221 13.71 -27.80 -13.88
CA GLY A 221 13.62 -26.36 -14.19
C GLY A 221 14.82 -25.77 -14.94
N GLU A 222 15.94 -26.49 -15.04
CA GLU A 222 17.15 -26.04 -15.75
C GLU A 222 16.81 -25.52 -17.14
N THR A 223 15.95 -26.21 -17.90
CA THR A 223 15.62 -25.82 -19.27
C THR A 223 14.94 -24.45 -19.39
N VAL A 224 14.22 -24.03 -18.36
CA VAL A 224 13.52 -22.74 -18.29
C VAL A 224 14.50 -21.66 -17.84
N VAL A 225 15.28 -21.93 -16.79
CA VAL A 225 16.23 -20.98 -16.22
C VAL A 225 17.36 -20.64 -17.20
N THR A 226 17.86 -21.62 -17.95
CA THR A 226 18.92 -21.41 -18.96
C THR A 226 18.39 -20.94 -20.32
N GLY A 227 17.07 -20.93 -20.52
CA GLY A 227 16.44 -20.56 -21.80
C GLY A 227 16.80 -21.49 -22.96
N THR A 228 17.11 -22.76 -22.70
CA THR A 228 17.52 -23.73 -23.75
C THR A 228 16.37 -24.23 -24.61
N VAL A 229 15.14 -24.04 -24.15
CA VAL A 229 13.92 -24.42 -24.86
C VAL A 229 12.91 -23.26 -24.80
N GLU A 230 11.92 -23.29 -25.68
CA GLU A 230 10.76 -22.39 -25.63
C GLU A 230 9.69 -23.00 -24.69
N PRO A 231 9.52 -22.49 -23.45
CA PRO A 231 8.57 -23.01 -22.49
C PRO A 231 7.13 -22.57 -22.81
N ASP A 232 6.14 -23.16 -22.12
CA ASP A 232 4.82 -22.55 -22.07
C ASP A 232 4.89 -21.27 -21.22
N THR A 233 4.19 -20.22 -21.66
CA THR A 233 4.03 -18.97 -20.92
C THR A 233 2.54 -18.69 -20.67
N TYR A 234 2.20 -18.43 -19.40
CA TYR A 234 0.85 -18.08 -18.97
C TYR A 234 0.85 -16.70 -18.32
N TYR A 235 -0.13 -15.87 -18.68
CA TYR A 235 -0.34 -14.54 -18.14
C TYR A 235 -1.64 -14.51 -17.33
N LEU A 236 -1.56 -14.11 -16.06
CA LEU A 236 -2.72 -14.08 -15.17
C LEU A 236 -2.98 -12.66 -14.65
N ASP A 237 -4.25 -12.30 -14.54
CA ASP A 237 -4.68 -11.08 -13.85
C ASP A 237 -4.42 -11.21 -12.34
N ALA A 238 -3.59 -10.33 -11.80
CA ALA A 238 -3.22 -10.27 -10.38
C ALA A 238 -4.11 -9.31 -9.57
N SER A 239 -5.12 -8.71 -10.20
CA SER A 239 -5.98 -7.71 -9.55
C SER A 239 -6.74 -8.30 -8.36
N PRO A 240 -6.93 -7.53 -7.26
CA PRO A 240 -7.57 -8.02 -6.04
C PRO A 240 -9.09 -8.19 -6.18
N TRP A 241 -9.67 -7.89 -7.35
CA TRP A 241 -11.11 -8.02 -7.60
C TRP A 241 -11.57 -9.48 -7.63
N ASN A 242 -10.64 -10.40 -7.90
CA ASN A 242 -10.87 -11.83 -7.87
C ASN A 242 -10.07 -12.44 -6.71
N ALA A 243 -10.67 -13.41 -6.03
CA ALA A 243 -10.05 -14.18 -4.96
C ALA A 243 -8.85 -14.99 -5.48
N VAL A 244 -8.94 -15.47 -6.72
CA VAL A 244 -7.91 -16.27 -7.41
C VAL A 244 -7.51 -15.55 -8.70
N PRO A 245 -6.20 -15.47 -9.02
CA PRO A 245 -5.72 -14.91 -10.28
C PRO A 245 -6.33 -15.61 -11.48
N ARG A 246 -6.73 -14.85 -12.51
CA ARG A 246 -7.42 -15.37 -13.68
C ARG A 246 -6.50 -15.47 -14.89
N LEU A 247 -6.48 -16.62 -15.56
CA LEU A 247 -5.74 -16.79 -16.82
C LEU A 247 -6.29 -15.85 -17.90
N ILE A 248 -5.44 -14.95 -18.41
CA ILE A 248 -5.78 -14.01 -19.49
C ILE A 248 -5.31 -14.56 -20.84
N GLU A 249 -4.05 -15.00 -20.90
CA GLU A 249 -3.41 -15.43 -22.14
C GLU A 249 -2.52 -16.65 -21.89
N ARG A 250 -2.51 -17.55 -22.86
CA ARG A 250 -1.65 -18.74 -22.89
C ARG A 250 -0.87 -18.77 -24.19
N LYS A 251 0.44 -18.98 -24.08
CA LYS A 251 1.36 -19.21 -25.19
C LYS A 251 2.00 -20.59 -25.00
N THR A 252 1.62 -21.54 -25.84
CA THR A 252 2.20 -22.90 -25.79
C THR A 252 3.53 -22.90 -26.53
N GLY A 253 4.62 -23.20 -25.82
CA GLY A 253 5.96 -23.26 -26.40
C GLY A 253 6.24 -24.58 -27.09
N ARG A 254 7.28 -24.63 -27.95
CA ARG A 254 7.66 -25.84 -28.69
C ARG A 254 8.25 -26.95 -27.81
N LYS A 255 8.80 -26.61 -26.63
CA LYS A 255 9.28 -27.58 -25.62
C LYS A 255 10.10 -28.74 -26.21
N GLU A 256 11.10 -28.41 -27.02
CA GLU A 256 11.94 -29.36 -27.80
C GLU A 256 12.95 -30.16 -26.94
N GLY A 257 12.52 -30.58 -25.75
CA GLY A 257 13.31 -31.37 -24.82
C GLY A 257 13.03 -31.07 -23.35
N THR A 258 13.54 -31.94 -22.50
CA THR A 258 13.44 -31.85 -21.04
C THR A 258 14.74 -32.28 -20.37
N THR A 259 15.03 -31.73 -19.20
CA THR A 259 16.17 -32.16 -18.39
C THR A 259 15.69 -33.14 -17.31
N CYS A 260 16.40 -34.25 -17.17
CA CYS A 260 16.10 -35.32 -16.20
C CYS A 260 17.35 -35.76 -15.43
N LEU A 261 17.14 -36.47 -14.33
CA LEU A 261 18.22 -36.98 -13.47
C LEU A 261 18.96 -38.14 -14.17
N LYS A 262 20.30 -38.15 -14.07
CA LYS A 262 21.12 -39.33 -14.41
C LYS A 262 21.14 -40.34 -13.26
N LYS A 263 21.34 -41.62 -13.58
CA LYS A 263 21.47 -42.69 -12.56
C LYS A 263 22.71 -42.52 -11.69
N ASP A 264 23.83 -42.12 -12.28
CA ASP A 264 25.14 -42.04 -11.61
C ASP A 264 25.49 -40.63 -11.08
N GLY A 265 24.49 -39.74 -10.98
CA GLY A 265 24.65 -38.35 -10.56
C GLY A 265 24.69 -37.33 -11.70
N GLY A 266 24.31 -36.09 -11.40
CA GLY A 266 24.14 -35.02 -12.39
C GLY A 266 22.86 -35.12 -13.22
N THR A 267 22.71 -34.26 -14.22
CA THR A 267 21.51 -34.17 -15.07
C THR A 267 21.84 -34.39 -16.55
N GLN A 268 20.83 -34.73 -17.34
CA GLN A 268 20.92 -34.88 -18.80
C GLN A 268 19.74 -34.22 -19.49
N PHE A 269 20.03 -33.51 -20.58
CA PHE A 269 19.01 -32.98 -21.48
C PHE A 269 18.63 -34.03 -22.53
N VAL A 270 17.33 -34.31 -22.65
CA VAL A 270 16.76 -35.26 -23.60
C VAL A 270 15.90 -34.47 -24.59
N ARG A 271 16.33 -34.43 -25.85
CA ARG A 271 15.53 -33.83 -26.93
C ARG A 271 14.32 -34.71 -27.24
N THR A 272 13.14 -34.10 -27.31
CA THR A 272 11.91 -34.75 -27.76
C THR A 272 10.98 -33.70 -28.37
N THR A 273 10.16 -34.10 -29.32
CA THR A 273 9.09 -33.27 -29.91
C THR A 273 7.70 -33.66 -29.40
N ASP A 274 7.61 -34.71 -28.58
CA ASP A 274 6.35 -35.29 -28.09
C ASP A 274 5.52 -34.30 -27.27
N TYR A 275 6.16 -33.26 -26.72
CA TYR A 275 5.54 -32.25 -25.88
C TYR A 275 5.14 -30.97 -26.61
N SER A 276 5.49 -30.83 -27.90
CA SER A 276 5.40 -29.56 -28.63
C SER A 276 4.00 -28.92 -28.67
N THR A 277 2.94 -29.72 -28.69
CA THR A 277 1.55 -29.24 -28.68
C THR A 277 0.86 -29.42 -27.33
N ARG A 278 1.50 -30.11 -26.38
CA ARG A 278 0.91 -30.44 -25.07
C ARG A 278 1.11 -29.28 -24.11
N GLN A 279 0.03 -28.86 -23.46
CA GLN A 279 0.09 -27.90 -22.36
C GLN A 279 0.70 -28.56 -21.12
N VAL A 280 1.60 -27.85 -20.44
CA VAL A 280 2.34 -28.39 -19.29
C VAL A 280 1.46 -28.51 -18.04
N LEU A 281 0.76 -27.43 -17.66
CA LEU A 281 -0.11 -27.37 -16.49
C LEU A 281 -1.57 -27.23 -16.90
N SER A 282 -2.52 -27.86 -16.20
CA SER A 282 -3.95 -27.59 -16.42
C SER A 282 -4.33 -26.17 -15.97
N ASP A 283 -5.45 -25.64 -16.44
CA ASP A 283 -5.91 -24.29 -16.09
C ASP A 283 -6.10 -24.14 -14.56
N GLU A 284 -6.60 -25.17 -13.88
CA GLU A 284 -6.71 -25.22 -12.41
C GLU A 284 -5.33 -25.18 -11.73
N GLN A 285 -4.34 -25.90 -12.26
CA GLN A 285 -2.97 -25.87 -11.75
C GLN A 285 -2.32 -24.50 -11.96
N ILE A 286 -2.64 -23.81 -13.07
CA ILE A 286 -2.16 -22.46 -13.37
C ILE A 286 -2.73 -21.45 -12.37
N GLU A 287 -4.03 -21.48 -12.11
CA GLU A 287 -4.69 -20.61 -11.13
C GLU A 287 -4.18 -20.88 -9.70
N LYS A 288 -4.01 -22.16 -9.32
CA LYS A 288 -3.43 -22.58 -8.02
C LYS A 288 -2.00 -22.05 -7.83
N LEU A 289 -1.15 -22.19 -8.84
CA LEU A 289 0.20 -21.64 -8.81
C LEU A 289 0.18 -20.11 -8.77
N GLY A 290 -0.70 -19.46 -9.52
CA GLY A 290 -0.89 -18.00 -9.47
C GLY A 290 -1.21 -17.51 -8.06
N LEU A 291 -2.12 -18.18 -7.36
CA LEU A 291 -2.47 -17.87 -5.96
C LEU A 291 -1.27 -18.06 -5.02
N LEU A 292 -0.50 -19.14 -5.19
CA LEU A 292 0.71 -19.40 -4.43
C LEU A 292 1.77 -18.30 -4.65
N LEU A 293 1.95 -17.85 -5.90
CA LEU A 293 2.87 -16.76 -6.25
C LEU A 293 2.46 -15.43 -5.61
N LEU A 294 1.17 -15.10 -5.59
CA LEU A 294 0.68 -13.94 -4.84
C LEU A 294 0.94 -14.07 -3.34
N ARG A 295 0.78 -15.26 -2.75
CA ARG A 295 1.12 -15.48 -1.35
C ARG A 295 2.61 -15.24 -1.09
N VAL A 296 3.50 -15.66 -1.99
CA VAL A 296 4.95 -15.36 -1.89
C VAL A 296 5.23 -13.86 -2.00
N PHE A 297 4.59 -13.16 -2.95
CA PHE A 297 4.69 -11.71 -3.10
C PHE A 297 4.33 -10.98 -1.80
N GLU A 298 3.23 -11.37 -1.17
CA GLU A 298 2.74 -10.75 0.06
C GLU A 298 3.57 -11.12 1.30
N ALA A 299 4.12 -12.34 1.37
CA ALA A 299 4.92 -12.79 2.51
C ALA A 299 6.35 -12.25 2.49
N LEU A 300 7.00 -12.19 1.31
CA LEU A 300 8.38 -11.75 1.19
C LEU A 300 8.53 -10.29 0.76
N GLY A 301 7.58 -9.78 -0.03
CA GLY A 301 7.66 -8.47 -0.69
C GLY A 301 6.74 -7.38 -0.13
N ASP A 302 5.86 -7.73 0.82
CA ASP A 302 5.03 -6.78 1.58
C ASP A 302 4.19 -5.81 0.71
N CYS A 303 3.55 -6.32 -0.35
CA CYS A 303 2.78 -5.55 -1.34
C CYS A 303 3.57 -4.57 -2.22
N ASP A 304 4.90 -4.55 -2.15
CA ASP A 304 5.73 -3.58 -2.89
C ASP A 304 6.78 -4.24 -3.78
N GLN A 305 7.57 -5.14 -3.20
CA GLN A 305 8.69 -5.78 -3.88
C GLN A 305 8.24 -7.07 -4.58
N HIS A 306 8.03 -7.00 -5.90
CA HIS A 306 7.69 -8.19 -6.71
C HIS A 306 8.78 -9.26 -6.63
N GLN A 307 8.37 -10.52 -6.81
CA GLN A 307 9.19 -11.71 -6.62
C GLN A 307 9.33 -12.50 -7.93
N ASP A 308 10.52 -13.06 -8.11
CA ASP A 308 10.88 -14.09 -9.07
C ASP A 308 11.03 -15.41 -8.31
N VAL A 309 10.19 -16.39 -8.62
CA VAL A 309 10.01 -17.61 -7.83
C VAL A 309 10.26 -18.83 -8.70
N GLU A 310 11.22 -19.65 -8.31
CA GLU A 310 11.46 -20.96 -8.91
C GLU A 310 10.64 -22.03 -8.18
N TRP A 311 9.94 -22.87 -8.93
CA TRP A 311 9.04 -23.89 -8.38
C TRP A 311 9.13 -25.21 -9.16
N VAL A 312 8.74 -26.29 -8.48
CA VAL A 312 8.63 -27.63 -9.04
C VAL A 312 7.25 -28.19 -8.74
N PHE A 313 6.62 -28.83 -9.73
CA PHE A 313 5.40 -29.59 -9.57
C PHE A 313 5.73 -31.09 -9.62
N ASP A 314 5.44 -31.80 -8.53
CA ASP A 314 5.73 -33.24 -8.38
C ASP A 314 4.60 -34.16 -8.89
N GLY A 315 3.51 -33.56 -9.39
CA GLY A 315 2.27 -34.25 -9.77
C GLY A 315 1.13 -34.10 -8.76
N ARG A 316 1.42 -33.58 -7.57
CA ARG A 316 0.44 -33.35 -6.50
C ARG A 316 0.51 -31.90 -6.03
N ASP A 317 1.71 -31.45 -5.70
CA ASP A 317 1.98 -30.19 -5.04
C ASP A 317 2.98 -29.33 -5.80
N PHE A 318 2.89 -28.01 -5.58
CA PHE A 318 3.91 -27.06 -5.97
C PHE A 318 4.88 -26.86 -4.80
N ILE A 319 6.16 -27.11 -5.06
CA ILE A 319 7.25 -26.96 -4.10
C ILE A 319 8.13 -25.79 -4.54
N LEU A 320 8.36 -24.84 -3.65
CA LEU A 320 9.19 -23.66 -3.92
C LEU A 320 10.66 -24.00 -3.67
N VAL A 321 11.51 -23.75 -4.65
CA VAL A 321 12.95 -24.05 -4.57
C VAL A 321 13.83 -22.80 -4.53
N GLN A 322 13.24 -21.63 -4.82
CA GLN A 322 13.86 -20.32 -4.66
C GLN A 322 12.79 -19.22 -4.73
N ALA A 323 13.00 -18.12 -4.02
CA ALA A 323 12.28 -16.87 -4.24
C ALA A 323 13.23 -15.69 -4.02
N ARG A 324 13.13 -14.68 -4.89
CA ARG A 324 13.99 -13.50 -4.82
C ARG A 324 13.30 -12.24 -5.34
N PRO A 325 13.73 -11.04 -4.91
CA PRO A 325 13.22 -9.78 -5.44
C PRO A 325 13.47 -9.61 -6.94
N VAL A 326 12.48 -9.10 -7.67
CA VAL A 326 12.67 -8.54 -9.01
C VAL A 326 13.34 -7.17 -8.87
N THR A 327 14.64 -7.11 -9.16
CA THR A 327 15.47 -5.91 -8.92
C THR A 327 15.42 -4.85 -10.04
N ALA A 328 14.89 -5.20 -11.21
CA ALA A 328 14.78 -4.28 -12.34
C ALA A 328 13.45 -4.49 -13.05
N LEU A 329 12.59 -3.46 -12.99
CA LEU A 329 11.36 -3.40 -13.77
C LEU A 329 11.42 -2.19 -14.70
N PRO A 330 10.98 -2.33 -15.97
CA PRO A 330 10.82 -1.19 -16.85
C PRO A 330 9.87 -0.15 -16.22
N GLN A 331 10.39 1.00 -15.83
CA GLN A 331 9.56 2.10 -15.36
C GLN A 331 8.81 2.71 -16.55
N LYS A 332 7.48 2.58 -16.55
CA LYS A 332 6.62 3.16 -17.57
C LYS A 332 6.19 4.56 -17.14
N THR A 333 6.54 5.55 -17.95
CA THR A 333 6.16 6.96 -17.77
C THR A 333 5.95 7.61 -19.13
N PHE A 334 5.49 8.85 -19.14
CA PHE A 334 5.31 9.63 -20.36
C PHE A 334 6.65 10.06 -20.96
N ALA A 335 6.75 10.09 -22.29
CA ALA A 335 7.98 10.47 -22.99
C ALA A 335 8.49 11.86 -22.60
N ALA A 336 7.58 12.79 -22.26
CA ALA A 336 7.92 14.14 -21.83
C ALA A 336 8.59 14.21 -20.44
N LEU A 337 8.39 13.18 -19.61
CA LEU A 337 8.93 13.10 -18.24
C LEU A 337 10.25 12.36 -18.17
N LYS A 338 10.72 11.73 -19.27
CA LYS A 338 11.88 10.83 -19.27
C LYS A 338 13.18 11.44 -18.68
N ASN A 339 13.34 12.76 -18.76
CA ASN A 339 14.51 13.47 -18.25
C ASN A 339 14.21 14.29 -16.98
N GLN A 340 13.04 14.10 -16.37
CA GLN A 340 12.62 14.75 -15.14
C GLN A 340 12.58 13.72 -14.01
N PRO A 341 12.82 14.13 -12.75
CA PRO A 341 12.63 13.24 -11.62
C PRO A 341 11.15 12.89 -11.42
N ASP A 342 10.89 11.67 -10.98
CA ASP A 342 9.57 11.30 -10.46
C ASP A 342 9.39 11.90 -9.07
N PHE A 343 8.28 12.61 -8.89
CA PHE A 343 7.83 13.13 -7.60
C PHE A 343 6.77 12.21 -7.04
N TRP A 344 7.09 11.50 -5.97
CA TRP A 344 6.13 10.69 -5.23
C TRP A 344 5.67 11.42 -3.99
N SER A 345 4.38 11.63 -3.79
CA SER A 345 3.88 12.29 -2.60
C SER A 345 2.70 11.59 -1.95
N ASN A 346 2.65 11.66 -0.62
CA ASN A 346 1.50 11.24 0.17
C ASN A 346 0.49 12.37 0.42
N GLY A 347 0.67 13.59 -0.13
CA GLY A 347 -0.15 14.79 0.12
C GLY A 347 -1.65 14.53 0.37
N ASN A 348 -2.46 14.38 -0.70
CA ASN A 348 -3.89 14.12 -0.57
C ASN A 348 -4.20 12.76 0.10
N TYR A 349 -3.32 11.77 -0.06
CA TYR A 349 -3.53 10.45 0.52
C TYR A 349 -3.57 10.48 2.06
N ARG A 350 -2.86 11.42 2.72
CA ARG A 350 -2.94 11.63 4.18
C ARG A 350 -4.35 12.00 4.69
N ASP A 351 -5.22 12.52 3.83
CA ASP A 351 -6.60 12.89 4.17
C ASP A 351 -7.61 11.75 3.88
N ALA A 352 -7.16 10.72 3.17
CA ALA A 352 -8.02 9.66 2.63
C ALA A 352 -7.74 8.30 3.26
N VAL A 353 -6.47 7.93 3.41
CA VAL A 353 -6.02 6.65 3.92
C VAL A 353 -5.10 6.82 5.13
N PRO A 354 -5.01 5.81 6.03
CA PRO A 354 -4.10 5.88 7.16
C PRO A 354 -2.65 5.96 6.74
N MET A 355 -1.80 6.44 7.64
CA MET A 355 -0.37 6.57 7.34
C MET A 355 0.28 5.22 7.08
N VAL A 356 -0.07 4.16 7.82
CA VAL A 356 0.39 2.79 7.57
C VAL A 356 -0.85 1.90 7.45
N LEU A 357 -1.00 1.19 6.32
CA LEU A 357 -2.15 0.32 6.09
C LEU A 357 -1.92 -1.10 6.62
N SER A 358 -2.99 -1.71 7.12
CA SER A 358 -3.01 -3.13 7.48
C SER A 358 -2.68 -4.02 6.27
N PRO A 359 -1.88 -5.10 6.43
CA PRO A 359 -1.52 -6.01 5.34
C PRO A 359 -2.71 -6.51 4.52
N LEU A 360 -3.83 -6.83 5.18
CA LEU A 360 -5.03 -7.34 4.51
C LEU A 360 -5.62 -6.34 3.50
N ASN A 361 -5.47 -5.03 3.75
CA ASN A 361 -6.10 -3.99 2.96
C ASN A 361 -5.21 -3.42 1.84
N ARG A 362 -3.89 -3.60 1.90
CA ARG A 362 -2.93 -2.89 1.02
C ARG A 362 -3.20 -3.09 -0.46
N ARG A 363 -3.31 -4.34 -0.92
CA ARG A 363 -3.54 -4.63 -2.34
C ARG A 363 -4.88 -4.09 -2.82
N LEU A 364 -5.93 -4.19 -2.01
CA LEU A 364 -7.25 -3.65 -2.33
C LEU A 364 -7.21 -2.12 -2.45
N ALA A 365 -6.58 -1.43 -1.49
CA ALA A 365 -6.49 0.02 -1.46
C ALA A 365 -5.71 0.59 -2.65
N ILE A 366 -4.51 0.07 -2.94
CA ILE A 366 -3.69 0.57 -4.05
C ILE A 366 -4.38 0.39 -5.40
N ASN A 367 -5.03 -0.76 -5.63
CA ASN A 367 -5.74 -1.02 -6.87
C ASN A 367 -7.02 -0.16 -6.99
N THR A 368 -7.77 0.02 -5.90
CA THR A 368 -8.96 0.89 -5.90
C THR A 368 -8.60 2.32 -6.29
N ILE A 369 -7.54 2.86 -5.68
CA ILE A 369 -7.10 4.23 -5.95
C ILE A 369 -6.55 4.37 -7.37
N ASP A 370 -5.69 3.45 -7.83
CA ASP A 370 -5.16 3.50 -9.20
C ASP A 370 -6.26 3.33 -10.25
N THR A 371 -7.27 2.50 -9.99
CA THR A 371 -8.46 2.38 -10.86
C THR A 371 -9.19 3.72 -10.92
N ILE A 372 -9.53 4.33 -9.78
CA ILE A 372 -10.18 5.66 -9.75
C ILE A 372 -9.39 6.69 -10.56
N LEU A 373 -8.06 6.74 -10.39
CA LEU A 373 -7.23 7.71 -11.10
C LEU A 373 -7.21 7.46 -12.63
N LYS A 374 -7.10 6.20 -13.06
CA LYS A 374 -7.06 5.82 -14.48
C LYS A 374 -8.37 6.15 -15.22
N PHE A 375 -9.53 5.98 -14.58
CA PHE A 375 -10.84 6.25 -15.18
C PHE A 375 -11.03 7.70 -15.63
N ASN A 376 -10.39 8.68 -14.98
CA ASN A 376 -10.40 10.08 -15.44
C ASN A 376 -9.86 10.25 -16.87
N PHE A 377 -8.99 9.34 -17.31
CA PHE A 377 -8.29 9.42 -18.59
C PHE A 377 -8.82 8.42 -19.62
N THR A 378 -9.08 7.18 -19.22
CA THR A 378 -9.52 6.13 -20.16
C THR A 378 -10.89 6.43 -20.75
N GLU A 379 -11.82 6.99 -19.97
CA GLU A 379 -13.15 7.37 -20.45
C GLU A 379 -13.14 8.65 -21.28
N THR A 380 -12.05 9.43 -21.25
CA THR A 380 -11.86 10.63 -22.07
C THR A 380 -11.05 10.38 -23.34
N ASP A 381 -10.89 9.11 -23.73
CA ASP A 381 -10.08 8.66 -24.88
C ASP A 381 -8.63 9.17 -24.82
N TYR A 382 -8.10 9.35 -23.61
CA TYR A 382 -6.70 9.70 -23.40
C TYR A 382 -5.84 8.42 -23.27
N PRO A 383 -4.83 8.23 -24.15
CA PRO A 383 -4.02 7.02 -24.12
C PRO A 383 -3.00 7.07 -22.99
N LEU A 384 -3.27 6.35 -21.90
CA LEU A 384 -2.29 6.13 -20.85
C LEU A 384 -1.22 5.10 -21.31
N PRO A 385 0.06 5.30 -20.98
CA PRO A 385 1.08 4.27 -21.19
C PRO A 385 0.68 2.96 -20.50
N GLU A 386 0.76 1.85 -21.22
CA GLU A 386 0.48 0.53 -20.65
C GLU A 386 1.44 0.24 -19.48
N GLY A 387 0.89 -0.25 -18.37
CA GLY A 387 1.64 -0.52 -17.14
C GLY A 387 1.95 0.70 -16.27
N LEU A 388 1.49 1.91 -16.65
CA LEU A 388 1.59 3.08 -15.77
C LEU A 388 0.83 2.83 -14.45
N GLN A 389 1.50 3.11 -13.33
CA GLN A 389 0.91 3.15 -12.01
C GLN A 389 1.00 4.57 -11.46
N PHE A 390 -0.09 5.01 -10.85
CA PHE A 390 -0.12 6.30 -10.16
C PHE A 390 0.21 6.16 -8.69
N SER A 391 0.24 4.95 -8.13
CA SER A 391 0.49 4.74 -6.71
C SER A 391 1.56 3.69 -6.45
N ARG A 392 2.29 3.83 -5.33
CA ARG A 392 3.20 2.81 -4.78
C ARG A 392 3.17 2.85 -3.26
N PHE A 393 3.63 1.76 -2.62
CA PHE A 393 3.90 1.77 -1.19
C PHE A 393 5.35 2.19 -0.91
N LEU A 394 5.57 2.82 0.25
CA LEU A 394 6.88 2.94 0.88
C LEU A 394 6.67 2.81 2.39
N ASN A 395 7.32 1.83 3.03
CA ASN A 395 7.17 1.55 4.46
C ASN A 395 5.69 1.50 4.90
N GLY A 396 4.88 0.73 4.16
CA GLY A 396 3.45 0.54 4.41
C GLY A 396 2.55 1.74 4.13
N ARG A 397 3.10 2.84 3.60
CA ARG A 397 2.37 4.09 3.31
C ARG A 397 2.18 4.29 1.82
N LEU A 398 1.02 4.80 1.42
CA LEU A 398 0.73 5.02 0.01
C LEU A 398 1.28 6.37 -0.48
N TYR A 399 1.90 6.37 -1.66
CA TYR A 399 2.41 7.56 -2.35
C TYR A 399 1.87 7.62 -3.78
N CYS A 400 1.52 8.81 -4.25
CA CYS A 400 1.10 9.10 -5.61
C CYS A 400 2.26 9.59 -6.48
N ASN A 401 2.42 9.06 -7.70
CA ASN A 401 3.33 9.60 -8.72
C ASN A 401 2.75 10.90 -9.29
N LEU A 402 3.09 12.01 -8.64
CA LEU A 402 2.64 13.35 -9.02
C LEU A 402 3.19 13.78 -10.37
N SER A 403 4.41 13.37 -10.75
CA SER A 403 4.96 13.71 -12.06
C SER A 403 4.07 13.15 -13.17
N ALA A 404 3.73 11.87 -13.10
CA ALA A 404 2.84 11.22 -14.05
C ALA A 404 1.43 11.80 -14.02
N LEU A 405 0.88 12.06 -12.83
CA LEU A 405 -0.49 12.57 -12.69
C LEU A 405 -0.63 14.02 -13.18
N GLN A 406 0.30 14.92 -12.82
CA GLN A 406 0.34 16.30 -13.33
C GLN A 406 0.48 16.31 -14.85
N TRP A 407 1.35 15.46 -15.42
CA TRP A 407 1.50 15.37 -16.87
C TRP A 407 0.23 14.87 -17.55
N ALA A 408 -0.38 13.80 -17.03
CA ALA A 408 -1.61 13.25 -17.58
C ALA A 408 -2.74 14.30 -17.57
N MET A 409 -2.90 15.04 -16.46
CA MET A 409 -3.89 16.12 -16.35
C MET A 409 -3.62 17.28 -17.33
N TYR A 410 -2.36 17.68 -17.48
CA TYR A 410 -1.95 18.70 -18.44
C TYR A 410 -2.18 18.25 -19.89
N ASP A 411 -1.74 17.06 -20.25
CA ASP A 411 -1.76 16.62 -21.63
C ASP A 411 -3.16 16.16 -22.09
N ALA A 412 -3.97 15.63 -21.16
CA ALA A 412 -5.35 15.27 -21.42
C ALA A 412 -6.27 16.49 -21.52
N MET A 413 -6.18 17.44 -20.56
CA MET A 413 -7.20 18.49 -20.36
C MET A 413 -6.62 19.91 -20.23
N GLY A 414 -5.31 20.09 -20.30
CA GLY A 414 -4.67 21.40 -20.22
C GLY A 414 -4.54 21.97 -18.80
N SER A 415 -4.73 21.16 -17.76
CA SER A 415 -4.55 21.60 -16.37
C SER A 415 -3.07 21.84 -16.06
N LEU A 416 -2.71 23.06 -15.66
CA LEU A 416 -1.31 23.36 -15.33
C LEU A 416 -0.93 22.74 -13.97
N PRO A 417 0.33 22.30 -13.77
CA PRO A 417 0.80 21.73 -12.51
C PRO A 417 0.47 22.59 -11.27
N ARG A 418 0.63 23.91 -11.35
CA ARG A 418 0.22 24.85 -10.29
C ARG A 418 -1.27 24.77 -9.94
N ASP A 419 -2.14 24.65 -10.94
CA ASP A 419 -3.59 24.65 -10.76
C ASP A 419 -4.02 23.30 -10.17
N PHE A 420 -3.39 22.21 -10.62
CA PHE A 420 -3.53 20.88 -10.03
C PHE A 420 -3.12 20.87 -8.56
N ASN A 421 -1.94 21.40 -8.22
CA ASN A 421 -1.42 21.45 -6.85
C ASN A 421 -2.33 22.25 -5.91
N ALA A 422 -2.91 23.37 -6.38
CA ALA A 422 -3.86 24.17 -5.60
C ALA A 422 -5.11 23.36 -5.19
N GLY A 423 -5.56 22.44 -6.04
CA GLY A 423 -6.68 21.53 -5.74
C GLY A 423 -6.28 20.31 -4.91
N TRP A 424 -5.12 19.71 -5.20
CA TRP A 424 -4.65 18.46 -4.58
C TRP A 424 -4.35 18.63 -3.08
N GLY A 425 -3.79 19.78 -2.68
CA GLY A 425 -3.32 20.04 -1.32
C GLY A 425 -1.88 19.55 -1.06
N GLY A 426 -1.21 20.17 -0.09
CA GLY A 426 0.20 19.91 0.22
C GLY A 426 1.17 20.90 -0.47
N HIS A 427 2.47 20.61 -0.35
CA HIS A 427 3.58 21.41 -0.89
C HIS A 427 4.36 20.63 -1.91
N GLN A 428 3.76 20.44 -3.08
CA GLN A 428 4.29 19.57 -4.12
C GLN A 428 5.11 20.34 -5.15
N PRO A 429 6.20 19.76 -5.67
CA PRO A 429 6.89 20.33 -6.82
C PRO A 429 5.97 20.30 -8.06
N GLU A 430 6.30 21.15 -9.02
CA GLU A 430 5.68 21.17 -10.34
C GLU A 430 6.63 20.51 -11.34
N ILE A 431 6.09 19.69 -12.24
CA ILE A 431 6.84 19.26 -13.43
C ILE A 431 7.15 20.44 -14.34
N GLU A 432 8.26 20.35 -15.05
CA GLU A 432 8.62 21.34 -16.06
C GLU A 432 7.82 21.10 -17.35
N LEU A 433 7.16 22.14 -17.83
CA LEU A 433 6.42 22.14 -19.09
C LEU A 433 7.20 22.90 -20.17
N LYS A 434 7.30 22.32 -21.37
CA LYS A 434 7.91 22.99 -22.54
C LYS A 434 7.00 24.05 -23.15
N ASP A 435 5.68 23.87 -23.03
CA ASP A 435 4.68 24.81 -23.55
C ASP A 435 3.69 25.21 -22.44
N PRO A 436 3.79 26.43 -21.91
CA PRO A 436 2.92 26.89 -20.83
C PRO A 436 1.54 27.34 -21.32
N LYS A 437 1.24 27.27 -22.62
CA LYS A 437 -0.04 27.70 -23.21
C LYS A 437 -0.87 26.49 -23.64
N PRO A 438 -1.59 25.85 -22.71
CA PRO A 438 -2.15 24.51 -22.92
C PRO A 438 -3.17 24.39 -24.05
N PHE A 439 -3.80 25.50 -24.46
CA PHE A 439 -4.93 25.51 -25.38
C PHE A 439 -4.61 26.08 -26.78
N GLU A 440 -3.35 26.38 -27.09
CA GLU A 440 -2.96 26.83 -28.44
C GLU A 440 -2.85 25.64 -29.43
N GLY A 441 -3.23 25.89 -30.69
CA GLY A 441 -3.10 24.93 -31.79
C GLY A 441 -4.05 23.72 -31.75
N LEU A 442 -3.79 22.74 -32.63
CA LEU A 442 -4.64 21.54 -32.77
C LEU A 442 -4.64 20.64 -31.53
N ILE A 443 -3.52 20.58 -30.80
CA ILE A 443 -3.42 19.83 -29.55
C ILE A 443 -4.29 20.49 -28.47
N GLY A 444 -4.26 21.83 -28.40
CA GLY A 444 -5.13 22.60 -27.51
C GLY A 444 -6.62 22.35 -27.75
N LEU A 445 -7.05 22.28 -29.02
CA LEU A 445 -8.44 21.94 -29.36
C LEU A 445 -8.84 20.53 -28.87
N LYS A 446 -7.96 19.53 -29.01
CA LYS A 446 -8.21 18.18 -28.49
C LYS A 446 -8.31 18.16 -26.95
N ARG A 447 -7.50 18.97 -26.26
CA ARG A 447 -7.58 19.11 -24.79
C ARG A 447 -8.92 19.72 -24.36
N ILE A 448 -9.40 20.72 -25.09
CA ILE A 448 -10.73 21.31 -24.86
C ILE A 448 -11.83 20.27 -25.07
N GLU A 449 -11.78 19.52 -26.18
CA GLU A 449 -12.74 18.45 -26.47
C GLU A 449 -12.81 17.41 -25.33
N ARG A 450 -11.65 16.93 -24.87
CA ARG A 450 -11.57 16.00 -23.74
C ARG A 450 -12.05 16.62 -22.43
N GLY A 451 -11.73 17.89 -22.17
CA GLY A 451 -12.23 18.61 -21.01
C GLY A 451 -13.76 18.76 -21.01
N ILE A 452 -14.38 18.99 -22.17
CA ILE A 452 -15.83 18.99 -22.33
C ILE A 452 -16.39 17.60 -22.06
N LYS A 453 -15.83 16.55 -22.66
CA LYS A 453 -16.24 15.15 -22.42
C LYS A 453 -16.15 14.77 -20.94
N TYR A 454 -15.07 15.15 -20.26
CA TYR A 454 -14.90 14.94 -18.82
C TYR A 454 -16.01 15.63 -18.03
N ASN A 455 -16.32 16.89 -18.34
CA ASN A 455 -17.39 17.62 -17.67
C ASN A 455 -18.77 16.99 -17.90
N ASP A 456 -19.03 16.49 -19.11
CA ASP A 456 -20.27 15.78 -19.43
C ASP A 456 -20.42 14.50 -18.59
N LEU A 457 -19.34 13.72 -18.46
CA LEU A 457 -19.30 12.53 -17.60
C LEU A 457 -19.55 12.87 -16.12
N VAL A 458 -18.93 13.94 -15.61
CA VAL A 458 -19.17 14.43 -14.24
C VAL A 458 -20.62 14.87 -14.06
N ASN A 459 -21.19 15.60 -15.02
CA ASN A 459 -22.58 16.06 -14.96
C ASN A 459 -23.57 14.89 -15.00
N GLU A 460 -23.33 13.90 -15.87
CA GLU A 460 -24.14 12.70 -15.97
C GLU A 460 -24.08 11.88 -14.67
N ALA A 461 -22.87 11.64 -14.16
CA ALA A 461 -22.68 10.92 -12.90
C ALA A 461 -23.37 11.65 -11.74
N THR A 462 -23.23 12.97 -11.64
CA THR A 462 -23.86 13.80 -10.60
C THR A 462 -25.39 13.74 -10.69
N LYS A 463 -25.96 13.81 -11.89
CA LYS A 463 -27.41 13.69 -12.12
C LYS A 463 -27.94 12.31 -11.67
N ASN A 464 -27.15 11.26 -11.88
CA ASN A 464 -27.51 9.88 -11.55
C ASN A 464 -27.02 9.45 -10.15
N ALA A 465 -26.40 10.34 -9.37
CA ALA A 465 -25.70 10.00 -8.13
C ALA A 465 -26.57 9.22 -7.13
N LEU A 466 -27.82 9.65 -6.93
CA LEU A 466 -28.75 8.97 -6.02
C LEU A 466 -29.03 7.52 -6.44
N ALA A 467 -29.22 7.28 -7.73
CA ALA A 467 -29.48 5.95 -8.27
C ALA A 467 -28.22 5.07 -8.17
N ILE A 468 -27.05 5.62 -8.48
CA ILE A 468 -25.76 4.95 -8.35
C ILE A 468 -25.51 4.53 -6.89
N HIS A 469 -25.63 5.48 -5.95
CA HIS A 469 -25.45 5.22 -4.53
C HIS A 469 -26.45 4.19 -4.02
N ALA A 470 -27.73 4.30 -4.37
CA ALA A 470 -28.76 3.36 -3.94
C ALA A 470 -28.50 1.94 -4.49
N ARG A 471 -28.05 1.82 -5.75
CA ARG A 471 -27.69 0.53 -6.36
C ARG A 471 -26.55 -0.13 -5.59
N VAL A 472 -25.46 0.60 -5.34
CA VAL A 472 -24.28 0.05 -4.64
C VAL A 472 -24.63 -0.34 -3.21
N VAL A 473 -25.33 0.53 -2.47
CA VAL A 473 -25.79 0.23 -1.10
C VAL A 473 -26.74 -0.97 -1.08
N GLY A 474 -27.67 -1.05 -2.04
CA GLY A 474 -28.59 -2.18 -2.19
C GLY A 474 -27.84 -3.49 -2.42
N SER A 475 -26.90 -3.51 -3.36
CA SER A 475 -26.05 -4.68 -3.63
C SER A 475 -25.24 -5.12 -2.40
N ILE A 476 -24.65 -4.18 -1.66
CA ILE A 476 -23.92 -4.49 -0.42
C ILE A 476 -24.86 -5.08 0.63
N ASN A 477 -26.03 -4.48 0.84
CA ASN A 477 -27.01 -4.98 1.80
C ASN A 477 -27.51 -6.37 1.43
N ASP A 478 -27.79 -6.62 0.15
CA ASP A 478 -28.24 -7.93 -0.32
C ASP A 478 -27.18 -9.02 -0.07
N LEU A 479 -25.90 -8.68 -0.22
CA LEU A 479 -24.80 -9.60 0.06
C LEU A 479 -24.57 -9.86 1.56
N THR A 480 -24.93 -8.90 2.44
CA THR A 480 -24.51 -8.92 3.85
C THR A 480 -25.63 -9.14 4.87
N LYS A 481 -26.91 -8.97 4.47
CA LYS A 481 -28.08 -8.97 5.38
C LYS A 481 -28.27 -10.25 6.19
N ASP A 482 -27.92 -11.41 5.64
CA ASP A 482 -28.17 -12.72 6.27
C ASP A 482 -26.96 -13.19 7.13
N GLY A 483 -25.96 -12.31 7.29
CA GLY A 483 -24.66 -12.68 7.84
C GLY A 483 -23.95 -13.71 6.97
N PHE A 484 -22.91 -14.34 7.49
CA PHE A 484 -22.07 -15.23 6.69
C PHE A 484 -21.77 -16.60 7.31
N ARG A 485 -22.16 -16.80 8.57
CA ARG A 485 -21.88 -18.05 9.31
C ARG A 485 -22.43 -19.31 8.63
N HIS A 486 -23.51 -19.15 7.86
CA HIS A 486 -24.16 -20.23 7.14
C HIS A 486 -23.47 -20.62 5.82
N LEU A 487 -22.55 -19.80 5.31
CA LEU A 487 -21.89 -20.01 4.02
C LEU A 487 -20.73 -21.02 4.13
N SER A 488 -20.59 -21.87 3.11
CA SER A 488 -19.42 -22.73 2.96
C SER A 488 -18.20 -21.92 2.51
N ASP A 489 -16.98 -22.46 2.67
CA ASP A 489 -15.75 -21.77 2.27
C ASP A 489 -15.73 -21.41 0.77
N LYS A 490 -16.33 -22.27 -0.08
CA LYS A 490 -16.52 -21.98 -1.51
C LYS A 490 -17.47 -20.81 -1.75
N ASP A 491 -18.56 -20.72 -0.98
CA ASP A 491 -19.52 -19.63 -1.10
C ASP A 491 -18.91 -18.30 -0.62
N PHE A 492 -17.97 -18.31 0.34
CA PHE A 492 -17.20 -17.10 0.70
C PHE A 492 -16.33 -16.58 -0.43
N ILE A 493 -15.65 -17.48 -1.12
CA ILE A 493 -14.82 -17.10 -2.26
C ILE A 493 -15.68 -16.46 -3.35
N GLN A 494 -16.88 -17.00 -3.58
CA GLN A 494 -17.83 -16.41 -4.51
C GLN A 494 -18.34 -15.04 -4.02
N LEU A 495 -18.68 -14.90 -2.74
CA LEU A 495 -19.05 -13.63 -2.10
C LEU A 495 -17.96 -12.56 -2.27
N TYR A 496 -16.70 -12.91 -2.06
CA TYR A 496 -15.56 -12.00 -2.28
C TYR A 496 -15.50 -11.52 -3.73
N ASN A 497 -15.65 -12.43 -4.69
CA ASN A 497 -15.64 -12.09 -6.13
C ASN A 497 -16.81 -11.17 -6.50
N ASP A 498 -18.00 -11.41 -5.94
CA ASP A 498 -19.17 -10.58 -6.21
C ASP A 498 -19.02 -9.18 -5.61
N LEU A 499 -18.42 -9.06 -4.42
CA LEU A 499 -18.04 -7.77 -3.85
C LEU A 499 -16.94 -7.07 -4.68
N GLY A 500 -16.00 -7.82 -5.24
CA GLY A 500 -14.99 -7.32 -6.17
C GLY A 500 -15.58 -6.68 -7.43
N LYS A 501 -16.63 -7.29 -8.01
CA LYS A 501 -17.37 -6.73 -9.16
C LYS A 501 -18.09 -5.42 -8.81
N ILE A 502 -18.69 -5.33 -7.62
CA ILE A 502 -19.30 -4.09 -7.13
C ILE A 502 -18.22 -3.02 -6.96
N SER A 503 -17.07 -3.40 -6.39
CA SER A 503 -15.97 -2.49 -6.11
C SER A 503 -15.37 -1.86 -7.36
N ILE A 504 -15.06 -2.66 -8.39
CA ILE A 504 -14.49 -2.15 -9.65
C ILE A 504 -15.51 -1.26 -10.41
N GLY A 505 -16.78 -1.65 -10.44
CA GLY A 505 -17.83 -0.84 -11.06
C GLY A 505 -18.01 0.51 -10.37
N PHE A 506 -18.06 0.50 -9.03
CA PHE A 506 -18.18 1.73 -8.26
C PHE A 506 -16.91 2.59 -8.31
N ALA A 507 -15.71 2.02 -8.39
CA ALA A 507 -14.47 2.77 -8.53
C ALA A 507 -14.46 3.65 -9.80
N GLY A 508 -15.00 3.15 -10.93
CA GLY A 508 -15.16 3.95 -12.15
C GLY A 508 -16.13 5.12 -11.97
N GLU A 509 -17.30 4.87 -11.39
CA GLU A 509 -18.30 5.92 -11.11
C GLU A 509 -17.80 6.94 -10.06
N PHE A 510 -17.05 6.47 -9.06
CA PHE A 510 -16.44 7.29 -8.02
C PHE A 510 -15.55 8.38 -8.64
N SER A 511 -14.79 8.04 -9.69
CA SER A 511 -13.92 8.98 -10.41
C SER A 511 -14.66 10.28 -10.74
N PHE A 512 -15.83 10.17 -11.37
CA PHE A 512 -16.62 11.31 -11.82
C PHE A 512 -17.46 11.94 -10.71
N LEU A 513 -18.04 11.13 -9.82
CA LEU A 513 -18.80 11.61 -8.67
C LEU A 513 -17.93 12.47 -7.72
N SER A 514 -16.64 12.15 -7.61
CA SER A 514 -15.70 12.92 -6.79
C SER A 514 -15.47 14.35 -7.33
N GLY A 515 -15.74 14.58 -8.62
CA GLY A 515 -15.60 15.86 -9.32
C GLY A 515 -16.86 16.74 -9.32
N ALA A 516 -17.98 16.28 -8.76
CA ALA A 516 -19.30 16.93 -8.86
C ALA A 516 -19.34 18.43 -8.47
N ALA A 517 -18.53 18.84 -7.49
CA ALA A 517 -18.47 20.24 -7.04
C ALA A 517 -17.50 21.12 -7.85
N SER A 518 -16.53 20.52 -8.54
CA SER A 518 -15.36 21.21 -9.07
C SER A 518 -15.73 22.22 -10.17
N ILE A 519 -16.68 21.86 -11.03
CA ILE A 519 -17.12 22.71 -12.15
C ILE A 519 -17.79 23.98 -11.63
N ALA A 520 -18.73 23.85 -10.71
CA ALA A 520 -19.48 24.98 -10.16
C ALA A 520 -18.56 25.92 -9.37
N ILE A 521 -17.63 25.37 -8.59
CA ILE A 521 -16.63 26.15 -7.85
C ILE A 521 -15.67 26.87 -8.79
N GLY A 522 -15.20 26.21 -9.86
CA GLY A 522 -14.39 26.85 -10.88
C GLY A 522 -15.12 28.03 -11.57
N GLY A 523 -16.42 27.87 -11.84
CA GLY A 523 -17.28 28.93 -12.34
C GLY A 523 -17.40 30.12 -11.36
N LEU A 524 -17.60 29.84 -10.07
CA LEU A 524 -17.64 30.87 -9.02
C LEU A 524 -16.31 31.62 -8.92
N ILE A 525 -15.18 30.90 -8.87
CA ILE A 525 -13.84 31.49 -8.82
C ILE A 525 -13.65 32.42 -10.01
N LYS A 526 -13.98 31.97 -11.23
CA LYS A 526 -13.80 32.78 -12.44
C LYS A 526 -14.58 34.09 -12.38
N ILE A 527 -15.84 34.06 -11.94
CA ILE A 527 -16.67 35.27 -11.82
C ILE A 527 -16.14 36.18 -10.70
N LEU A 528 -15.90 35.62 -9.52
CA LEU A 528 -15.61 36.42 -8.33
C LEU A 528 -14.19 37.00 -8.33
N MET A 529 -13.25 36.35 -9.02
CA MET A 529 -11.88 36.84 -9.18
C MET A 529 -11.83 38.23 -9.81
N GLU A 530 -12.76 38.55 -10.73
CA GLU A 530 -12.84 39.86 -11.37
C GLU A 530 -13.17 41.00 -10.38
N TYR A 531 -13.97 40.70 -9.34
CA TYR A 531 -14.50 41.72 -8.41
C TYR A 531 -13.78 41.76 -7.07
N PHE A 532 -13.28 40.61 -6.60
CA PHE A 532 -12.70 40.46 -5.27
C PHE A 532 -11.20 40.15 -5.31
N ALA A 533 -10.64 39.77 -6.46
CA ALA A 533 -9.24 39.40 -6.62
C ALA A 533 -8.78 38.45 -5.50
N TYR A 534 -7.77 38.84 -4.71
CA TYR A 534 -7.25 38.05 -3.57
C TYR A 534 -8.29 37.75 -2.48
N GLY A 535 -9.38 38.51 -2.38
CA GLY A 535 -10.49 38.26 -1.44
C GLY A 535 -11.49 37.18 -1.90
N THR A 536 -11.35 36.65 -3.11
CA THR A 536 -12.28 35.66 -3.68
C THR A 536 -12.48 34.41 -2.81
N PRO A 537 -11.43 33.77 -2.26
CA PRO A 537 -11.59 32.59 -1.41
C PRO A 537 -12.43 32.87 -0.16
N MET A 538 -12.29 34.05 0.45
CA MET A 538 -13.06 34.48 1.63
C MET A 538 -14.56 34.56 1.31
N ILE A 539 -14.91 35.19 0.18
CA ILE A 539 -16.30 35.31 -0.26
C ILE A 539 -16.88 33.95 -0.58
N ILE A 540 -16.17 33.10 -1.33
CA ILE A 540 -16.64 31.73 -1.62
C ILE A 540 -16.85 30.95 -0.32
N ASN A 541 -15.91 31.01 0.62
CA ASN A 541 -16.04 30.31 1.90
C ASN A 541 -17.33 30.73 2.62
N GLY A 542 -17.64 32.02 2.70
CA GLY A 542 -18.87 32.53 3.31
C GLY A 542 -20.15 32.11 2.57
N LEU A 543 -20.12 32.07 1.23
CA LEU A 543 -21.25 31.65 0.38
C LEU A 543 -21.49 30.13 0.43
N MET A 544 -20.48 29.34 0.77
CA MET A 544 -20.57 27.89 0.84
C MET A 544 -21.03 27.38 2.22
N VAL A 545 -21.11 28.24 3.25
CA VAL A 545 -21.54 27.84 4.61
C VAL A 545 -23.05 27.62 4.68
N GLY A 546 -23.48 26.58 5.42
CA GLY A 546 -24.87 26.42 5.84
C GLY A 546 -25.83 26.19 4.69
N GLY A 547 -25.36 25.49 3.65
CA GLY A 547 -26.17 25.13 2.50
C GLY A 547 -27.37 24.27 2.88
N THR A 548 -28.40 24.26 2.04
CA THR A 548 -29.57 23.39 2.22
C THR A 548 -29.31 21.95 1.74
N ALA A 549 -28.15 21.69 1.16
CA ALA A 549 -27.76 20.36 0.69
C ALA A 549 -27.24 19.51 1.87
N ASP A 550 -27.75 18.29 2.01
CA ASP A 550 -27.37 17.37 3.08
C ASP A 550 -25.95 16.83 2.89
N ILE A 551 -24.94 17.57 3.36
CA ILE A 551 -23.55 17.11 3.41
C ILE A 551 -23.43 16.02 4.47
N THR A 552 -23.39 14.76 4.02
CA THR A 552 -23.46 13.57 4.89
C THR A 552 -22.47 13.60 6.07
N SER A 553 -21.26 14.11 5.83
CA SER A 553 -20.22 14.19 6.86
C SER A 553 -20.34 15.41 7.77
N ALA A 554 -21.03 16.48 7.39
CA ALA A 554 -21.38 17.53 8.34
C ALA A 554 -22.60 17.12 9.16
N ASP A 555 -23.56 16.44 8.52
CA ASP A 555 -24.82 15.96 9.08
C ASP A 555 -24.61 15.06 10.30
N HIS A 556 -23.65 14.13 10.26
CA HIS A 556 -23.39 13.28 11.44
C HIS A 556 -22.95 14.07 12.68
N GLY A 557 -22.24 15.19 12.53
CA GLY A 557 -21.83 15.98 13.70
C GLY A 557 -22.94 16.92 14.14
N TYR A 558 -23.78 17.41 13.24
CA TYR A 558 -25.05 18.06 13.66
C TYR A 558 -25.92 17.11 14.48
N LYS A 559 -26.00 15.84 14.07
CA LYS A 559 -26.71 14.81 14.83
C LYS A 559 -26.05 14.49 16.16
N LEU A 560 -24.72 14.56 16.28
CA LEU A 560 -24.04 14.45 17.58
C LEU A 560 -24.35 15.63 18.51
N VAL A 561 -24.45 16.86 17.97
CA VAL A 561 -24.90 18.03 18.75
C VAL A 561 -26.34 17.84 19.23
N GLU A 562 -27.24 17.38 18.35
CA GLU A 562 -28.63 17.08 18.69
C GLU A 562 -28.72 15.97 19.76
N LEU A 563 -27.92 14.92 19.64
CA LEU A 563 -27.81 13.85 20.65
C LEU A 563 -27.35 14.38 22.00
N ALA A 564 -26.40 15.32 22.03
CA ALA A 564 -25.96 15.97 23.27
C ALA A 564 -27.06 16.86 23.89
N GLU A 565 -27.88 17.52 23.06
CA GLU A 565 -29.06 18.27 23.53
C GLU A 565 -30.15 17.35 24.09
N ILE A 566 -30.44 16.24 23.41
CA ILE A 566 -31.38 15.21 23.87
C ILE A 566 -30.87 14.61 25.19
N ALA A 567 -29.59 14.25 25.27
CA ALA A 567 -28.97 13.73 26.48
C ALA A 567 -29.12 14.71 27.65
N ARG A 568 -28.94 16.02 27.41
CA ARG A 568 -29.11 17.07 28.43
C ARG A 568 -30.51 17.09 29.04
N GLN A 569 -31.53 16.70 28.28
CA GLN A 569 -32.94 16.70 28.69
C GLN A 569 -33.41 15.32 29.20
N ASP A 570 -32.58 14.28 29.06
CA ASP A 570 -32.88 12.91 29.46
C ASP A 570 -32.14 12.56 30.76
N ASN A 571 -32.88 12.45 31.86
CA ASN A 571 -32.32 12.14 33.18
C ASN A 571 -31.57 10.80 33.20
N ASP A 572 -32.08 9.78 32.51
CA ASP A 572 -31.45 8.46 32.46
C ASP A 572 -30.11 8.57 31.71
N ALA A 573 -30.04 9.37 30.64
CA ALA A 573 -28.81 9.62 29.87
C ALA A 573 -27.78 10.46 30.63
N ILE A 574 -28.20 11.51 31.34
CA ILE A 574 -27.30 12.31 32.19
C ILE A 574 -26.66 11.42 33.26
N LEU A 575 -27.44 10.58 33.93
CA LEU A 575 -26.93 9.69 34.97
C LEU A 575 -25.90 8.71 34.40
N PHE A 576 -26.16 8.13 33.23
CA PHE A 576 -25.22 7.26 32.53
C PHE A 576 -23.94 8.00 32.11
N LEU A 577 -24.06 9.11 31.37
CA LEU A 577 -22.91 9.81 30.76
C LEU A 577 -22.05 10.56 31.77
N THR A 578 -22.60 10.95 32.93
CA THR A 578 -21.86 11.68 33.97
C THR A 578 -21.55 10.83 35.20
N GLY A 579 -22.01 9.58 35.23
CA GLY A 579 -21.80 8.64 36.32
C GLY A 579 -20.33 8.22 36.49
N PRO A 580 -19.95 7.77 37.70
CA PRO A 580 -18.61 7.25 37.99
C PRO A 580 -18.32 5.92 37.27
N ASP A 581 -19.35 5.13 36.98
CA ASP A 581 -19.28 3.83 36.30
C ASP A 581 -19.56 3.95 34.78
N PHE A 582 -19.27 5.09 34.17
CA PHE A 582 -19.50 5.32 32.74
C PHE A 582 -18.69 4.31 31.90
N ASP A 583 -19.42 3.36 31.31
CA ASP A 583 -18.92 2.43 30.31
C ASP A 583 -19.61 2.71 28.97
N PRO A 584 -18.92 3.29 28.00
CA PRO A 584 -19.52 3.61 26.71
C PRO A 584 -19.99 2.38 25.93
N MET A 585 -19.40 1.20 26.16
CA MET A 585 -19.79 -0.04 25.47
C MET A 585 -21.10 -0.61 26.04
N GLY A 586 -21.36 -0.38 27.33
CA GLY A 586 -22.56 -0.82 28.04
C GLY A 586 -23.82 0.01 27.78
N TRP A 587 -23.78 1.04 26.93
CA TRP A 587 -24.89 1.98 26.72
C TRP A 587 -26.23 1.30 26.39
N GLU A 588 -26.18 0.22 25.59
CA GLU A 588 -27.36 -0.50 25.12
C GLU A 588 -28.02 -1.31 26.23
N GLU A 589 -27.27 -1.78 27.22
CA GLU A 589 -27.78 -2.55 28.37
C GLU A 589 -28.16 -1.64 29.54
N GLN A 590 -27.34 -0.62 29.80
CA GLN A 590 -27.47 0.26 30.97
C GLN A 590 -28.56 1.32 30.81
N LEU A 591 -28.77 1.85 29.59
CA LEU A 591 -29.85 2.81 29.36
C LEU A 591 -31.20 2.10 29.25
N PRO A 592 -32.26 2.56 29.95
CA PRO A 592 -33.57 1.95 29.85
C PRO A 592 -34.19 2.22 28.46
N GLY A 593 -35.01 1.29 27.96
CA GLY A 593 -35.62 1.40 26.62
C GLY A 593 -36.49 2.66 26.39
N ARG A 594 -36.96 3.30 27.47
CA ARG A 594 -37.72 4.55 27.44
C ARG A 594 -36.86 5.81 27.18
N SER A 595 -35.53 5.72 27.33
CA SER A 595 -34.62 6.86 27.19
C SER A 595 -34.71 7.43 25.76
N PRO A 596 -35.11 8.71 25.59
CA PRO A 596 -35.09 9.36 24.29
C PRO A 596 -33.70 9.39 23.67
N PHE A 597 -32.64 9.58 24.49
CA PHE A 597 -31.26 9.53 24.01
C PHE A 597 -30.91 8.16 23.42
N LYS A 598 -31.25 7.07 24.11
CA LYS A 598 -31.00 5.70 23.62
C LYS A 598 -31.65 5.45 22.26
N GLN A 599 -32.91 5.87 22.09
CA GLN A 599 -33.63 5.71 20.83
C GLN A 599 -32.99 6.52 19.71
N ALA A 600 -32.66 7.79 19.98
CA ALA A 600 -31.99 8.64 19.02
C ALA A 600 -30.59 8.12 18.65
N PHE A 601 -29.84 7.59 19.62
CA PHE A 601 -28.51 7.03 19.39
C PHE A 601 -28.55 5.74 18.57
N ARG A 602 -29.56 4.87 18.76
CA ARG A 602 -29.81 3.72 17.87
C ARG A 602 -30.03 4.14 16.43
N GLU A 603 -30.86 5.15 16.17
CA GLU A 603 -31.11 5.65 14.82
C GLU A 603 -29.85 6.31 14.21
N PHE A 604 -29.04 6.99 15.04
CA PHE A 604 -27.74 7.50 14.62
C PHE A 604 -26.82 6.38 14.14
N LEU A 605 -26.64 5.32 14.95
CA LEU A 605 -25.79 4.18 14.58
C LEU A 605 -26.34 3.42 13.38
N LYS A 606 -27.66 3.37 13.17
CA LYS A 606 -28.24 2.78 11.97
C LYS A 606 -27.86 3.56 10.70
N LYS A 607 -27.78 4.89 10.78
CA LYS A 607 -27.49 5.76 9.62
C LYS A 607 -25.99 5.98 9.38
N TYR A 608 -25.17 6.07 10.43
CA TYR A 608 -23.74 6.41 10.34
C TYR A 608 -22.82 5.39 11.00
N GLY A 609 -23.35 4.28 11.52
CA GLY A 609 -22.57 3.30 12.26
C GLY A 609 -21.50 2.59 11.44
N HIS A 610 -21.58 2.61 10.10
CA HIS A 610 -20.56 2.10 9.17
C HIS A 610 -19.34 3.00 9.05
N ARG A 611 -19.40 4.23 9.60
CA ARG A 611 -18.28 5.17 9.61
C ARG A 611 -17.29 4.79 10.70
N ALA A 612 -16.07 5.27 10.57
CA ALA A 612 -14.99 5.05 11.54
C ALA A 612 -13.94 6.16 11.44
N VAL A 613 -13.06 6.22 12.44
CA VAL A 613 -11.74 6.84 12.26
C VAL A 613 -10.95 5.97 11.29
N TYR A 614 -10.32 6.57 10.27
CA TYR A 614 -9.52 5.83 9.29
C TYR A 614 -10.32 4.75 8.56
N GLU A 615 -11.54 5.12 8.16
CA GLU A 615 -12.58 4.22 7.65
C GLU A 615 -12.25 3.44 6.38
N LEU A 616 -11.23 3.86 5.62
CA LEU A 616 -10.78 3.14 4.44
C LEU A 616 -9.85 1.96 4.75
N ASP A 617 -9.36 1.83 5.99
CA ASP A 617 -8.67 0.63 6.44
C ASP A 617 -9.60 -0.25 7.27
N ILE A 618 -9.75 -1.49 6.81
CA ILE A 618 -10.70 -2.46 7.36
C ILE A 618 -10.30 -2.98 8.75
N ILE A 619 -9.09 -2.66 9.24
CA ILE A 619 -8.67 -2.96 10.62
C ILE A 619 -9.45 -2.12 11.66
N ASN A 620 -9.89 -0.91 11.28
CA ASN A 620 -10.53 0.02 12.22
C ASN A 620 -11.98 -0.37 12.51
N PRO A 621 -12.39 -0.36 13.80
CA PRO A 621 -13.77 -0.65 14.16
C PRO A 621 -14.73 0.41 13.65
N ARG A 622 -15.89 -0.04 13.20
CA ARG A 622 -17.00 0.83 12.82
C ARG A 622 -17.68 1.37 14.07
N TRP A 623 -18.27 2.57 14.01
CA TRP A 623 -18.94 3.17 15.17
C TRP A 623 -20.09 2.32 15.74
N LYS A 624 -20.72 1.47 14.92
CA LYS A 624 -21.71 0.49 15.42
C LYS A 624 -21.09 -0.67 16.20
N GLU A 625 -19.81 -0.96 15.97
CA GLU A 625 -19.05 -2.00 16.68
C GLU A 625 -18.43 -1.43 17.95
N ASP A 626 -17.88 -0.21 17.87
CA ASP A 626 -17.31 0.53 19.00
C ASP A 626 -17.80 2.00 18.98
N PRO A 627 -18.85 2.32 19.77
CA PRO A 627 -19.39 3.67 19.88
C PRO A 627 -18.63 4.56 20.88
N SER A 628 -17.54 4.09 21.49
CA SER A 628 -16.87 4.78 22.61
C SER A 628 -16.43 6.19 22.25
N TYR A 629 -15.81 6.33 21.08
CA TYR A 629 -15.42 7.62 20.55
C TYR A 629 -16.60 8.62 20.47
N LEU A 630 -17.76 8.18 19.99
CA LEU A 630 -18.94 9.05 19.86
C LEU A 630 -19.51 9.42 21.23
N MET A 631 -19.57 8.45 22.15
CA MET A 631 -20.08 8.65 23.51
C MET A 631 -19.25 9.70 24.27
N ASP A 632 -17.92 9.66 24.14
CA ASP A 632 -17.03 10.65 24.75
C ASP A 632 -17.24 12.06 24.17
N ILE A 633 -17.49 12.17 22.86
CA ILE A 633 -17.81 13.46 22.23
C ILE A 633 -19.13 14.01 22.76
N ILE A 634 -20.18 13.20 22.78
CA ILE A 634 -21.50 13.59 23.32
C ILE A 634 -21.34 14.04 24.77
N ARG A 635 -20.69 13.22 25.60
CA ARG A 635 -20.40 13.54 27.02
C ARG A 635 -19.69 14.87 27.19
N SER A 636 -18.65 15.12 26.39
CA SER A 636 -17.84 16.34 26.49
C SER A 636 -18.55 17.60 25.99
N THR A 637 -19.56 17.45 25.13
CA THR A 637 -20.31 18.56 24.53
C THR A 637 -21.70 18.77 25.13
N ILE A 638 -22.16 17.90 26.04
CA ILE A 638 -23.48 18.00 26.70
C ILE A 638 -23.78 19.40 27.23
N LYS A 639 -22.80 20.17 27.72
CA LYS A 639 -23.05 21.51 28.27
C LYS A 639 -23.02 22.63 27.23
N THR A 640 -22.34 22.43 26.11
CA THR A 640 -22.04 23.47 25.12
C THR A 640 -22.77 23.29 23.79
N ALA A 641 -23.33 22.11 23.53
CA ALA A 641 -24.10 21.78 22.33
C ALA A 641 -25.31 22.74 22.17
N ASP A 642 -25.34 23.43 21.04
CA ASP A 642 -26.42 24.35 20.67
C ASP A 642 -26.52 24.39 19.14
N LEU A 643 -27.38 23.53 18.58
CA LEU A 643 -27.52 23.40 17.13
C LEU A 643 -28.14 24.67 16.52
N ALA A 644 -29.06 25.31 17.24
CA ALA A 644 -29.73 26.52 16.78
C ALA A 644 -28.75 27.69 16.63
N LYS A 645 -27.86 27.88 17.61
CA LYS A 645 -26.80 28.89 17.57
C LYS A 645 -25.81 28.65 16.43
N LEU A 646 -25.45 27.38 16.19
CA LEU A 646 -24.57 27.01 15.09
C LEU A 646 -25.19 27.40 13.74
N LYS A 647 -26.45 27.02 13.50
CA LYS A 647 -27.20 27.39 12.28
C LYS A 647 -27.40 28.90 12.12
N ALA A 648 -27.62 29.62 13.23
CA ALA A 648 -27.73 31.08 13.19
C ALA A 648 -26.43 31.75 12.72
N LYS A 649 -25.28 31.31 13.24
CA LYS A 649 -23.95 31.82 12.85
C LYS A 649 -23.63 31.54 11.38
N GLN A 650 -24.03 30.39 10.86
CA GLN A 650 -23.90 30.05 9.44
C GLN A 650 -24.69 31.01 8.55
N LYS A 651 -25.96 31.22 8.88
CA LYS A 651 -26.86 32.12 8.16
C LYS A 651 -26.32 33.55 8.13
N GLU A 652 -25.84 34.04 9.26
CA GLU A 652 -25.22 35.37 9.36
C GLU A 652 -24.01 35.52 8.44
N LYS A 653 -23.11 34.53 8.40
CA LYS A 653 -21.94 34.54 7.50
C LYS A 653 -22.33 34.53 6.03
N PHE A 654 -23.30 33.70 5.66
CA PHE A 654 -23.82 33.67 4.29
C PHE A 654 -24.40 35.04 3.90
N GLU A 655 -25.23 35.63 4.76
CA GLU A 655 -25.84 36.95 4.52
C GLU A 655 -24.79 38.07 4.44
N GLN A 656 -23.70 37.98 5.20
CA GLN A 656 -22.59 38.92 5.11
C GLN A 656 -21.85 38.79 3.78
N ALA A 657 -21.51 37.57 3.37
CA ALA A 657 -20.86 37.33 2.07
C ALA A 657 -21.77 37.74 0.90
N TRP A 658 -23.07 37.47 1.00
CA TRP A 658 -24.05 37.87 -0.01
C TRP A 658 -24.20 39.40 -0.12
N ARG A 659 -24.16 40.12 1.00
CA ARG A 659 -24.14 41.60 0.99
C ARG A 659 -22.92 42.17 0.26
N GLU A 660 -21.75 41.55 0.40
CA GLU A 660 -20.55 41.93 -0.36
C GLU A 660 -20.74 41.71 -1.87
N ILE A 661 -21.40 40.61 -2.28
CA ILE A 661 -21.78 40.36 -3.67
C ILE A 661 -22.72 41.46 -4.18
N GLU A 662 -23.75 41.82 -3.42
CA GLU A 662 -24.72 42.85 -3.81
C GLU A 662 -24.05 44.23 -3.98
N ASN A 663 -23.02 44.52 -3.19
CA ASN A 663 -22.31 45.79 -3.24
C ASN A 663 -21.33 45.92 -4.42
N LYS A 664 -20.67 44.83 -4.84
CA LYS A 664 -19.57 44.89 -5.82
C LYS A 664 -19.86 44.25 -7.17
N VAL A 665 -20.81 43.31 -7.23
CA VAL A 665 -21.11 42.53 -8.44
C VAL A 665 -22.40 43.04 -9.08
N PRO A 666 -22.45 43.23 -10.40
CA PRO A 666 -23.67 43.64 -11.10
C PRO A 666 -24.85 42.71 -10.85
N SER A 667 -26.04 43.28 -10.65
CA SER A 667 -27.28 42.52 -10.37
C SER A 667 -27.67 41.52 -11.46
N SER A 668 -27.24 41.77 -12.71
CA SER A 668 -27.41 40.84 -13.84
C SER A 668 -26.71 39.50 -13.63
N MET A 669 -25.67 39.42 -12.79
CA MET A 669 -24.90 38.20 -12.52
C MET A 669 -25.36 37.45 -11.28
N HIS A 670 -26.18 38.07 -10.41
CA HIS A 670 -26.58 37.49 -9.13
C HIS A 670 -27.30 36.15 -9.28
N SER A 671 -28.15 36.02 -10.31
CA SER A 671 -28.86 34.76 -10.60
C SER A 671 -27.89 33.62 -10.93
N SER A 672 -26.89 33.90 -11.78
CA SER A 672 -25.85 32.93 -12.15
C SER A 672 -25.01 32.52 -10.95
N ILE A 673 -24.63 33.47 -10.08
CA ILE A 673 -23.88 33.19 -8.85
C ILE A 673 -24.71 32.31 -7.91
N LYS A 674 -25.99 32.63 -7.66
CA LYS A 674 -26.87 31.79 -6.83
C LYS A 674 -26.99 30.37 -7.37
N LYS A 675 -27.13 30.23 -8.69
CA LYS A 675 -27.18 28.91 -9.35
C LYS A 675 -25.89 28.11 -9.09
N LEU A 676 -24.73 28.72 -9.30
CA LEU A 676 -23.44 28.06 -9.09
C LEU A 676 -23.17 27.72 -7.62
N ILE A 677 -23.60 28.55 -6.66
CA ILE A 677 -23.52 28.23 -5.23
C ILE A 677 -24.33 26.96 -4.94
N ARG A 678 -25.57 26.90 -5.41
CA ARG A 678 -26.43 25.72 -5.21
C ARG A 678 -25.81 24.47 -5.82
N GLU A 679 -25.33 24.55 -7.07
CA GLU A 679 -24.67 23.42 -7.74
C GLU A 679 -23.39 22.98 -7.02
N ALA A 680 -22.60 23.93 -6.49
CA ALA A 680 -21.42 23.61 -5.71
C ALA A 680 -21.77 22.91 -4.38
N GLN A 681 -22.83 23.35 -3.69
CA GLN A 681 -23.32 22.73 -2.46
C GLN A 681 -23.89 21.32 -2.70
N GLU A 682 -24.72 21.16 -3.74
CA GLU A 682 -25.26 19.85 -4.16
C GLU A 682 -24.13 18.90 -4.57
N GLY A 683 -23.15 19.38 -5.35
CA GLY A 683 -21.97 18.61 -5.74
C GLY A 683 -21.11 18.19 -4.56
N ALA A 684 -20.94 19.06 -3.56
CA ALA A 684 -20.21 18.73 -2.33
C ALA A 684 -20.92 17.64 -1.52
N ALA A 685 -22.26 17.68 -1.45
CA ALA A 685 -23.06 16.63 -0.83
C ALA A 685 -22.92 15.28 -1.56
N VAL A 686 -22.97 15.30 -2.90
CA VAL A 686 -22.72 14.10 -3.73
C VAL A 686 -21.34 13.52 -3.46
N ARG A 687 -20.29 14.34 -3.43
CA ARG A 687 -18.92 13.91 -3.15
C ARG A 687 -18.80 13.24 -1.77
N GLU A 688 -19.32 13.87 -0.72
CA GLU A 688 -19.23 13.32 0.64
C GLU A 688 -20.08 12.04 0.79
N LYS A 689 -21.26 11.98 0.16
CA LYS A 689 -22.06 10.75 0.12
C LYS A 689 -21.34 9.63 -0.62
N THR A 690 -20.66 9.94 -1.72
CA THR A 690 -19.86 8.97 -2.50
C THR A 690 -18.75 8.36 -1.64
N LYS A 691 -18.02 9.18 -0.87
CA LYS A 691 -17.04 8.68 0.12
C LYS A 691 -17.70 7.80 1.18
N SER A 692 -18.89 8.17 1.66
CA SER A 692 -19.63 7.33 2.61
C SER A 692 -20.07 5.98 2.03
N VAL A 693 -20.39 5.90 0.74
CA VAL A 693 -20.70 4.62 0.07
C VAL A 693 -19.43 3.77 -0.07
N MET A 694 -18.28 4.40 -0.33
CA MET A 694 -16.98 3.69 -0.29
C MET A 694 -16.70 3.11 1.11
N ALA A 695 -17.00 3.85 2.18
CA ALA A 695 -16.86 3.33 3.55
C ALA A 695 -17.76 2.11 3.83
N LEU A 696 -18.99 2.09 3.31
CA LEU A 696 -19.88 0.91 3.37
C LEU A 696 -19.30 -0.29 2.63
N LEU A 697 -18.68 -0.06 1.47
CA LEU A 697 -17.99 -1.10 0.73
C LEU A 697 -16.81 -1.69 1.53
N MET A 698 -16.01 -0.84 2.18
CA MET A 698 -14.94 -1.27 3.07
C MET A 698 -15.48 -1.98 4.33
N GLU A 699 -16.66 -1.61 4.81
CA GLU A 699 -17.34 -2.34 5.88
C GLU A 699 -17.72 -3.76 5.45
N ALA A 700 -18.21 -3.96 4.22
CA ALA A 700 -18.52 -5.30 3.72
C ALA A 700 -17.28 -6.21 3.69
N TYR A 701 -16.13 -5.70 3.23
CA TYR A 701 -14.85 -6.42 3.31
C TYR A 701 -14.42 -6.71 4.75
N ARG A 702 -14.63 -5.77 5.67
CA ARG A 702 -14.37 -5.96 7.09
C ARG A 702 -15.22 -7.08 7.69
N MET A 703 -16.52 -7.12 7.39
CA MET A 703 -17.41 -8.16 7.89
C MET A 703 -16.97 -9.55 7.38
N ILE A 704 -16.57 -9.65 6.11
CA ILE A 704 -16.00 -10.89 5.55
C ILE A 704 -14.73 -11.29 6.32
N ALA A 705 -13.80 -10.35 6.52
CA ALA A 705 -12.57 -10.60 7.25
C ALA A 705 -12.84 -11.06 8.70
N GLN A 706 -13.76 -10.43 9.41
CA GLN A 706 -14.11 -10.81 10.79
C GLN A 706 -14.66 -12.22 10.89
N GLU A 707 -15.52 -12.61 9.96
CA GLU A 707 -16.08 -13.97 9.93
C GLU A 707 -14.99 -15.01 9.62
N VAL A 708 -14.13 -14.76 8.62
CA VAL A 708 -12.98 -15.64 8.33
C VAL A 708 -12.05 -15.71 9.54
N GLY A 709 -11.80 -14.58 10.20
CA GLY A 709 -11.04 -14.51 11.44
C GLY A 709 -11.66 -15.34 12.56
N SER A 710 -13.00 -15.35 12.69
CA SER A 710 -13.70 -16.18 13.66
C SER A 710 -13.48 -17.66 13.37
N ARG A 711 -13.70 -18.08 12.12
CA ARG A 711 -13.48 -19.48 11.68
C ARG A 711 -12.04 -19.93 11.92
N PHE A 712 -11.08 -19.08 11.60
CA PHE A 712 -9.66 -19.42 11.74
C PHE A 712 -9.24 -19.47 13.21
N CYS A 713 -9.83 -18.62 14.05
CA CYS A 713 -9.63 -18.68 15.50
C CYS A 713 -10.23 -19.96 16.10
N GLU A 714 -11.46 -20.33 15.69
CA GLU A 714 -12.13 -21.58 16.10
C GLU A 714 -11.35 -22.83 15.67
N ARG A 715 -10.75 -22.80 14.47
CA ARG A 715 -9.85 -23.85 13.96
C ARG A 715 -8.45 -23.85 14.57
N GLY A 716 -8.11 -22.85 15.40
CA GLY A 716 -6.78 -22.72 15.98
C GLY A 716 -5.68 -22.38 14.96
N ILE A 717 -6.02 -21.75 13.84
CA ILE A 717 -5.07 -21.29 12.82
C ILE A 717 -4.44 -19.96 13.24
N ILE A 718 -5.23 -19.02 13.76
CA ILE A 718 -4.77 -17.77 14.37
C ILE A 718 -5.05 -17.77 15.88
N GLU A 719 -4.52 -16.80 16.63
CA GLU A 719 -4.70 -16.76 18.10
C GLU A 719 -5.94 -15.95 18.50
N LYS A 720 -6.17 -14.84 17.80
CA LYS A 720 -7.31 -13.94 18.03
C LYS A 720 -7.97 -13.59 16.71
N GLN A 721 -9.27 -13.34 16.72
CA GLN A 721 -10.01 -12.91 15.52
C GLN A 721 -9.35 -11.70 14.82
N GLY A 722 -8.89 -10.71 15.59
CA GLY A 722 -8.23 -9.51 15.07
C GLY A 722 -6.86 -9.75 14.41
N ASP A 723 -6.27 -10.94 14.55
CA ASP A 723 -5.06 -11.31 13.83
C ASP A 723 -5.28 -11.35 12.32
N ILE A 724 -6.54 -11.51 11.87
CA ILE A 724 -6.90 -11.58 10.46
C ILE A 724 -6.46 -10.36 9.66
N TYR A 725 -6.41 -9.17 10.27
CA TYR A 725 -6.02 -7.93 9.59
C TYR A 725 -4.52 -7.87 9.24
N PHE A 726 -3.72 -8.76 9.83
CA PHE A 726 -2.30 -8.94 9.53
C PHE A 726 -2.04 -10.11 8.56
N CYS A 727 -3.08 -10.82 8.14
CA CYS A 727 -3.04 -11.76 7.02
C CYS A 727 -3.22 -11.01 5.69
N THR A 728 -3.18 -11.72 4.57
CA THR A 728 -3.50 -11.19 3.24
C THR A 728 -4.57 -12.02 2.53
N TRP A 729 -5.31 -11.43 1.57
CA TRP A 729 -6.37 -12.15 0.86
C TRP A 729 -5.90 -13.46 0.19
N PRO A 730 -4.72 -13.53 -0.47
CA PRO A 730 -4.21 -14.79 -1.01
C PRO A 730 -4.03 -15.87 0.06
N GLU A 731 -3.57 -15.51 1.26
CA GLU A 731 -3.44 -16.45 2.39
C GLU A 731 -4.80 -16.99 2.80
N LEU A 732 -5.80 -16.11 2.96
CA LEU A 732 -7.15 -16.52 3.36
C LEU A 732 -7.77 -17.44 2.31
N VAL A 733 -7.69 -17.07 1.03
CA VAL A 733 -8.25 -17.85 -0.09
C VAL A 733 -7.52 -19.19 -0.24
N THR A 734 -6.19 -19.24 -0.03
CA THR A 734 -5.44 -20.50 -0.08
C THR A 734 -5.93 -21.48 1.00
N ILE A 735 -6.22 -20.99 2.21
CA ILE A 735 -6.75 -21.82 3.30
C ILE A 735 -8.19 -22.26 3.03
N LEU A 736 -9.04 -21.34 2.55
CA LEU A 736 -10.45 -21.64 2.24
C LEU A 736 -10.58 -22.64 1.07
N ASN A 737 -9.64 -22.66 0.14
CA ASN A 737 -9.57 -23.67 -0.93
C ASN A 737 -9.02 -25.03 -0.46
N GLY A 738 -8.53 -25.15 0.78
CA GLY A 738 -7.89 -26.37 1.29
C GLY A 738 -6.50 -26.61 0.71
N GLU A 739 -5.86 -25.59 0.15
CA GLU A 739 -4.51 -25.69 -0.44
C GLU A 739 -3.39 -25.49 0.59
N TRP A 740 -3.74 -24.96 1.76
CA TRP A 740 -2.84 -24.76 2.89
C TRP A 740 -3.63 -24.81 4.20
N GLU A 741 -3.11 -25.51 5.20
CA GLU A 741 -3.78 -25.63 6.51
C GLU A 741 -3.57 -24.42 7.43
N GLY A 742 -2.72 -23.46 7.02
CA GLY A 742 -2.38 -22.28 7.82
C GLY A 742 -1.11 -22.44 8.67
N ASP A 743 -0.35 -23.53 8.50
CA ASP A 743 0.94 -23.75 9.16
C ASP A 743 1.87 -22.56 8.97
N GLY A 744 2.47 -22.03 10.03
CA GLY A 744 3.37 -20.87 9.95
C GLY A 744 2.67 -19.50 9.86
N LEU A 745 1.35 -19.44 9.67
CA LEU A 745 0.63 -18.16 9.57
C LEU A 745 0.74 -17.32 10.85
N ARG A 746 0.70 -17.95 12.03
CA ARG A 746 0.87 -17.23 13.32
C ARG A 746 2.23 -16.54 13.42
N ALA A 747 3.28 -17.20 12.95
CA ALA A 747 4.62 -16.62 12.96
C ALA A 747 4.70 -15.42 12.00
N LEU A 748 4.11 -15.55 10.80
CA LEU A 748 4.05 -14.45 9.84
C LEU A 748 3.22 -13.26 10.35
N VAL A 749 2.07 -13.52 11.00
CA VAL A 749 1.24 -12.47 11.62
C VAL A 749 2.00 -11.76 12.74
N ALA A 750 2.70 -12.49 13.61
CA ALA A 750 3.48 -11.90 14.69
C ALA A 750 4.59 -10.98 14.14
N GLU A 751 5.27 -11.41 13.08
CA GLU A 751 6.30 -10.61 12.42
C GLU A 751 5.72 -9.35 11.77
N ARG A 752 4.58 -9.46 11.06
CA ARG A 752 3.90 -8.31 10.44
C ARG A 752 3.42 -7.28 11.45
N LYS A 753 3.00 -7.69 12.65
CA LYS A 753 2.66 -6.77 13.75
C LYS A 753 3.88 -5.95 14.18
N ILE A 754 5.04 -6.60 14.30
CA ILE A 754 6.30 -5.93 14.64
C ILE A 754 6.69 -4.95 13.53
N PHE A 755 6.72 -5.41 12.28
CA PHE A 755 7.07 -4.56 11.13
C PHE A 755 6.12 -3.37 10.98
N MET A 756 4.81 -3.56 11.19
CA MET A 756 3.85 -2.47 11.13
C MET A 756 4.16 -1.40 12.19
N SER A 757 4.46 -1.81 13.44
CA SER A 757 4.85 -0.89 14.51
C SER A 757 6.17 -0.16 14.21
N GLU A 758 7.16 -0.87 13.66
CA GLU A 758 8.43 -0.27 13.22
C GLU A 758 8.21 0.76 12.10
N MET A 759 7.35 0.44 11.12
CA MET A 759 7.01 1.35 10.04
C MET A 759 6.28 2.59 10.56
N GLU A 760 5.35 2.46 11.51
CA GLU A 760 4.63 3.58 12.15
C GLU A 760 5.58 4.54 12.86
N ALA A 761 6.65 4.01 13.47
CA ALA A 761 7.67 4.82 14.16
C ALA A 761 8.54 5.65 13.20
N ILE A 762 8.64 5.27 11.92
CA ILE A 762 9.38 6.01 10.90
C ILE A 762 8.58 7.24 10.46
N ALA A 763 9.20 8.42 10.53
CA ALA A 763 8.60 9.65 10.02
C ALA A 763 8.36 9.54 8.50
N PRO A 764 7.14 9.80 8.01
CA PRO A 764 6.84 9.73 6.58
C PRO A 764 7.49 10.90 5.83
N PRO A 765 8.25 10.67 4.75
CA PRO A 765 8.63 11.76 3.86
C PRO A 765 7.40 12.37 3.21
N ASP A 766 7.42 13.68 2.99
CA ASP A 766 6.35 14.42 2.29
C ASP A 766 6.41 14.16 0.79
N ILE A 767 7.64 14.10 0.25
CA ILE A 767 7.95 13.83 -1.14
C ILE A 767 9.11 12.85 -1.23
N ILE A 768 9.12 11.99 -2.24
CA ILE A 768 10.28 11.22 -2.66
C ILE A 768 10.63 11.68 -4.07
N MET A 769 11.83 12.22 -4.25
CA MET A 769 12.33 12.68 -5.54
C MET A 769 13.23 11.60 -6.13
N GLY A 770 12.74 10.87 -7.13
CA GLY A 770 13.28 9.57 -7.51
C GLY A 770 13.19 8.60 -6.31
N ASP A 771 14.34 8.26 -5.76
CA ASP A 771 14.48 7.41 -4.56
C ASP A 771 14.94 8.18 -3.31
N THR A 772 15.08 9.51 -3.42
CA THR A 772 15.55 10.33 -2.30
C THR A 772 14.37 10.90 -1.50
N PRO A 773 14.19 10.50 -0.22
CA PRO A 773 13.15 11.07 0.63
C PRO A 773 13.44 12.54 0.95
N LYS A 774 12.40 13.37 0.94
CA LYS A 774 12.41 14.78 1.28
C LYS A 774 11.32 15.08 2.30
N TYR A 775 11.68 15.86 3.31
CA TYR A 775 10.79 16.35 4.34
C TYR A 775 10.64 17.85 4.14
N SER A 776 9.41 18.35 4.16
CA SER A 776 9.14 19.78 4.01
C SER A 776 9.74 20.54 5.18
N GLU A 777 10.45 21.62 4.87
CA GLU A 777 10.93 22.55 5.89
C GLU A 777 9.71 23.20 6.57
N PRO A 778 9.75 23.38 7.91
CA PRO A 778 8.67 24.06 8.60
C PRO A 778 8.47 25.48 8.06
N ALA A 779 7.22 25.92 7.99
CA ALA A 779 6.85 27.28 7.61
C ALA A 779 7.64 28.30 8.47
N LEU A 780 8.34 29.20 7.79
CA LEU A 780 9.07 30.28 8.45
C LEU A 780 8.08 31.28 9.03
N ARG A 781 8.40 31.76 10.23
CA ARG A 781 7.66 32.88 10.83
C ARG A 781 7.94 34.14 10.04
N SER A 782 6.89 34.90 9.75
CA SER A 782 7.05 36.24 9.22
C SER A 782 7.74 37.16 10.24
N SER A 783 8.24 38.31 9.78
CA SER A 783 8.78 39.37 10.66
C SER A 783 7.76 39.83 11.70
N ASP A 784 6.47 39.72 11.39
CA ASP A 784 5.36 40.12 12.25
C ASP A 784 4.80 38.95 13.10
N ASN A 785 5.59 37.88 13.27
CA ASN A 785 5.34 36.73 14.15
C ASN A 785 4.04 35.96 13.85
N PHE A 786 3.71 35.78 12.56
CA PHE A 786 2.62 34.89 12.13
C PHE A 786 3.10 33.82 11.13
N LEU A 787 2.34 32.73 11.05
CA LEU A 787 2.44 31.70 10.01
C LEU A 787 1.34 31.93 8.96
N THR A 788 1.63 31.60 7.71
CA THR A 788 0.69 31.69 6.59
C THR A 788 0.30 30.30 6.11
N GLY A 789 -0.99 30.10 5.85
CA GLY A 789 -1.54 28.93 5.20
C GLY A 789 -2.69 29.28 4.25
N VAL A 790 -3.45 28.27 3.84
CA VAL A 790 -4.62 28.42 2.99
C VAL A 790 -5.86 28.69 3.85
N PRO A 791 -6.57 29.82 3.66
CA PRO A 791 -7.83 30.08 4.35
C PRO A 791 -8.92 29.18 3.78
N VAL A 792 -9.46 28.28 4.61
CA VAL A 792 -10.51 27.35 4.19
C VAL A 792 -11.84 27.56 4.87
N ALA A 793 -11.86 28.17 6.06
CA ALA A 793 -13.09 28.54 6.74
C ALA A 793 -12.95 29.89 7.43
N ALA A 794 -13.83 30.82 7.05
CA ALA A 794 -13.83 32.22 7.47
C ALA A 794 -14.06 32.42 8.98
N GLY A 795 -13.57 33.54 9.51
CA GLY A 795 -13.70 33.99 10.89
C GLY A 795 -12.39 33.98 11.67
N ARG A 796 -12.46 34.51 12.90
CA ARG A 796 -11.33 34.62 13.82
C ARG A 796 -11.64 33.98 15.16
N ALA A 797 -10.68 33.25 15.71
CA ALA A 797 -10.78 32.66 17.05
C ALA A 797 -9.41 32.49 17.68
N SER A 798 -9.38 32.45 19.01
CA SER A 798 -8.16 32.30 19.81
C SER A 798 -8.36 31.20 20.84
N GLY A 799 -7.29 30.48 21.17
CA GLY A 799 -7.35 29.42 22.17
C GLY A 799 -5.98 28.84 22.49
N THR A 800 -5.97 27.83 23.36
CA THR A 800 -4.76 27.04 23.63
C THR A 800 -4.59 26.01 22.52
N ALA A 801 -3.40 25.96 21.90
CA ALA A 801 -3.05 24.99 20.88
C ALA A 801 -2.91 23.59 21.48
N ARG A 802 -3.66 22.63 20.92
CA ARG A 802 -3.59 21.20 21.23
C ARG A 802 -3.15 20.44 20.00
N LEU A 803 -2.01 19.75 20.08
CA LEU A 803 -1.48 18.94 18.99
C LEU A 803 -2.10 17.55 19.07
N ILE A 804 -3.06 17.29 18.19
CA ILE A 804 -3.81 16.04 18.10
C ILE A 804 -3.31 15.28 16.87
N ARG A 805 -2.63 14.15 17.07
CA ARG A 805 -2.12 13.30 15.97
C ARG A 805 -3.09 12.23 15.52
N HIS A 806 -3.97 11.81 16.43
CA HIS A 806 -4.98 10.80 16.21
C HIS A 806 -6.28 11.19 16.92
N PRO A 807 -7.48 10.85 16.40
CA PRO A 807 -8.74 11.19 17.06
C PRO A 807 -8.87 10.66 18.49
N ASP A 808 -8.21 9.55 18.83
CA ASP A 808 -8.21 8.99 20.19
C ASP A 808 -7.53 9.91 21.22
N GLU A 809 -6.67 10.83 20.75
CA GLU A 809 -6.11 11.88 21.60
C GLU A 809 -7.13 13.00 21.90
N GLY A 810 -8.36 12.90 21.37
CA GLY A 810 -9.42 13.91 21.47
C GLY A 810 -9.86 14.25 22.89
N SER A 811 -9.56 13.41 23.87
CA SER A 811 -9.74 13.69 25.31
C SER A 811 -8.86 14.87 25.78
N ARG A 812 -7.72 15.11 25.13
CA ARG A 812 -6.82 16.24 25.38
C ARG A 812 -7.35 17.57 24.85
N LEU A 813 -8.27 17.54 23.89
CA LEU A 813 -8.90 18.73 23.32
C LEU A 813 -10.05 19.19 24.22
N GLN A 814 -10.00 20.40 24.75
CA GLN A 814 -11.07 20.96 25.58
C GLN A 814 -11.92 21.98 24.80
N PRO A 815 -13.19 22.21 25.17
CA PRO A 815 -14.00 23.27 24.56
C PRO A 815 -13.28 24.62 24.60
N GLY A 816 -13.08 25.24 23.43
CA GLY A 816 -12.39 26.53 23.30
C GLY A 816 -10.91 26.43 22.91
N ASP A 817 -10.31 25.24 22.92
CA ASP A 817 -8.95 25.01 22.43
C ASP A 817 -8.86 25.12 20.90
N VAL A 818 -7.67 25.45 20.40
CA VAL A 818 -7.36 25.40 18.96
C VAL A 818 -6.76 24.04 18.65
N MET A 819 -7.38 23.29 17.75
CA MET A 819 -6.89 21.97 17.34
C MET A 819 -5.83 22.13 16.26
N VAL A 820 -4.65 21.56 16.49
CA VAL A 820 -3.55 21.45 15.50
C VAL A 820 -3.40 19.99 15.13
N ALA A 821 -3.58 19.65 13.85
CA ALA A 821 -3.59 18.28 13.34
C ALA A 821 -2.73 18.12 12.07
N PRO A 822 -2.23 16.90 11.77
CA PRO A 822 -1.48 16.66 10.53
C PRO A 822 -2.39 16.73 9.29
N SER A 823 -3.52 16.03 9.34
CA SER A 823 -4.57 15.92 8.32
C SER A 823 -5.86 15.47 9.02
N THR A 824 -6.99 15.47 8.31
CA THR A 824 -8.27 15.02 8.87
C THR A 824 -9.08 14.19 7.87
N ASP A 825 -9.78 13.18 8.39
CA ASP A 825 -10.78 12.40 7.68
C ASP A 825 -12.16 12.55 8.37
N PRO A 826 -13.24 11.94 7.84
CA PRO A 826 -14.56 12.04 8.46
C PRO A 826 -14.68 11.56 9.90
N GLY A 827 -13.77 10.69 10.36
CA GLY A 827 -13.67 10.28 11.75
C GLY A 827 -13.27 11.42 12.68
N TRP A 828 -12.61 12.48 12.19
CA TRP A 828 -12.22 13.65 12.99
C TRP A 828 -13.35 14.66 13.17
N THR A 829 -14.40 14.60 12.36
CA THR A 829 -15.51 15.58 12.40
C THR A 829 -16.06 15.83 13.81
N PRO A 830 -16.25 14.81 14.67
CA PRO A 830 -16.74 15.02 16.03
C PRO A 830 -15.83 15.94 16.88
N LEU A 831 -14.50 15.94 16.66
CA LEU A 831 -13.57 16.80 17.39
C LEU A 831 -13.70 18.28 17.02
N PHE A 832 -14.14 18.59 15.80
CA PHE A 832 -14.33 19.98 15.37
C PHE A 832 -15.35 20.68 16.28
N LEU A 833 -16.36 19.96 16.76
CA LEU A 833 -17.37 20.50 17.67
C LEU A 833 -16.80 21.01 19.01
N LYS A 834 -15.59 20.58 19.39
CA LYS A 834 -14.90 21.04 20.61
C LYS A 834 -13.95 22.20 20.33
N ALA A 835 -13.45 22.32 19.10
CA ALA A 835 -12.41 23.27 18.73
C ALA A 835 -12.98 24.68 18.50
N SER A 836 -12.26 25.71 18.96
CA SER A 836 -12.55 27.11 18.63
C SER A 836 -12.01 27.51 17.26
N ALA A 837 -10.92 26.89 16.82
CA ALA A 837 -10.34 26.97 15.48
C ALA A 837 -9.57 25.68 15.13
N VAL A 838 -9.33 25.46 13.83
CA VAL A 838 -8.58 24.29 13.33
C VAL A 838 -7.37 24.74 12.52
N ILE A 839 -6.21 24.14 12.80
CA ILE A 839 -4.96 24.33 12.08
C ILE A 839 -4.54 22.96 11.54
N MET A 840 -4.27 22.85 10.24
CA MET A 840 -3.80 21.59 9.64
C MET A 840 -2.49 21.75 8.87
N GLU A 841 -1.61 20.75 8.98
CA GLU A 841 -0.36 20.69 8.24
C GLU A 841 -0.59 20.45 6.74
N THR A 842 -1.50 19.53 6.41
CA THR A 842 -1.90 19.18 5.04
C THR A 842 -3.41 19.38 4.86
N GLY A 843 -3.83 19.80 3.67
CA GLY A 843 -5.23 19.92 3.30
C GLY A 843 -5.45 20.89 2.14
N GLY A 844 -6.42 20.59 1.27
CA GLY A 844 -6.84 21.46 0.17
C GLY A 844 -8.15 22.20 0.46
N PHE A 845 -8.53 23.13 -0.43
CA PHE A 845 -9.79 23.91 -0.31
C PHE A 845 -11.05 23.04 -0.32
N LEU A 846 -10.99 21.88 -0.97
CA LEU A 846 -12.07 20.87 -1.05
C LEU A 846 -11.79 19.63 -0.20
N SER A 847 -10.77 19.68 0.67
CA SER A 847 -10.52 18.60 1.62
C SER A 847 -11.70 18.43 2.57
N HIS A 848 -11.82 17.23 3.13
CA HIS A 848 -12.88 16.92 4.07
C HIS A 848 -12.88 17.89 5.27
N GLY A 849 -11.72 18.11 5.89
CA GLY A 849 -11.57 19.04 7.01
C GLY A 849 -11.97 20.48 6.66
N ALA A 850 -11.65 20.95 5.45
CA ALA A 850 -12.07 22.28 4.97
C ALA A 850 -13.60 22.38 4.85
N ILE A 851 -14.25 21.37 4.26
CA ILE A 851 -15.72 21.33 4.11
C ILE A 851 -16.38 21.37 5.49
N VAL A 852 -15.96 20.50 6.41
CA VAL A 852 -16.55 20.43 7.76
C VAL A 852 -16.31 21.70 8.57
N ALA A 853 -15.10 22.29 8.53
CA ALA A 853 -14.84 23.55 9.22
C ALA A 853 -15.75 24.69 8.72
N ARG A 854 -15.94 24.78 7.40
CA ARG A 854 -16.87 25.76 6.80
C ARG A 854 -18.29 25.52 7.26
N GLU A 855 -18.74 24.29 7.17
CA GLU A 855 -20.07 23.88 7.61
C GLU A 855 -20.29 24.28 9.06
N TYR A 856 -19.39 23.95 9.99
CA TYR A 856 -19.56 24.32 11.40
C TYR A 856 -19.27 25.80 11.71
N GLY A 857 -18.85 26.58 10.71
CA GLY A 857 -18.49 27.98 10.88
C GLY A 857 -17.30 28.17 11.83
N ILE A 858 -16.41 27.18 11.90
CA ILE A 858 -15.19 27.16 12.70
C ILE A 858 -14.05 27.73 11.86
N PRO A 859 -13.36 28.79 12.31
CA PRO A 859 -12.19 29.31 11.63
C PRO A 859 -11.14 28.23 11.37
N ALA A 860 -10.65 28.11 10.13
CA ALA A 860 -9.65 27.12 9.81
C ALA A 860 -8.64 27.57 8.76
N VAL A 861 -7.38 27.24 9.03
CA VAL A 861 -6.23 27.47 8.15
C VAL A 861 -5.50 26.15 7.96
N VAL A 862 -5.24 25.79 6.70
CA VAL A 862 -4.63 24.49 6.34
C VAL A 862 -3.39 24.68 5.50
N ASN A 863 -2.73 23.56 5.19
CA ASN A 863 -1.57 23.51 4.31
C ASN A 863 -0.37 24.32 4.84
N ILE A 864 -0.10 24.25 6.15
CA ILE A 864 1.02 24.94 6.79
C ILE A 864 2.12 23.91 7.07
N PRO A 865 3.18 23.82 6.24
CA PRO A 865 4.15 22.74 6.33
C PRO A 865 4.90 22.80 7.66
N GLY A 866 5.08 21.66 8.33
CA GLY A 866 5.76 21.57 9.61
C GLY A 866 5.06 22.24 10.78
N VAL A 867 3.79 22.66 10.66
CA VAL A 867 3.10 23.43 11.72
C VAL A 867 3.05 22.70 13.06
N MET A 868 2.91 21.37 13.02
CA MET A 868 2.99 20.46 14.16
C MET A 868 4.33 20.50 14.90
N ARG A 869 5.41 20.95 14.23
CA ARG A 869 6.74 21.14 14.83
C ARG A 869 6.97 22.58 15.29
N VAL A 870 6.35 23.55 14.61
CA VAL A 870 6.49 24.99 14.90
C VAL A 870 5.67 25.41 16.12
N ILE A 871 4.38 25.04 16.15
CA ILE A 871 3.48 25.31 17.27
C ILE A 871 3.75 24.26 18.36
N LYS A 872 3.90 24.70 19.61
CA LYS A 872 4.07 23.78 20.74
C LYS A 872 2.75 23.63 21.49
N GLU A 873 2.56 22.44 22.05
CA GLU A 873 1.45 22.11 22.94
C GLU A 873 1.32 23.17 24.05
N GLY A 874 0.11 23.69 24.27
CA GLY A 874 -0.17 24.66 25.32
C GLY A 874 -0.03 26.14 24.91
N TRP A 875 0.52 26.45 23.73
CA TRP A 875 0.67 27.84 23.28
C TRP A 875 -0.66 28.55 23.07
N LYS A 876 -0.68 29.87 23.27
CA LYS A 876 -1.82 30.69 22.87
C LYS A 876 -1.64 31.10 21.41
N VAL A 877 -2.65 30.82 20.61
CA VAL A 877 -2.64 31.13 19.18
C VAL A 877 -3.91 31.86 18.79
N ASP A 878 -3.79 32.83 17.90
CA ASP A 878 -4.93 33.42 17.19
C ASP A 878 -4.95 32.88 15.77
N VAL A 879 -6.11 32.40 15.34
CA VAL A 879 -6.33 31.88 13.99
C VAL A 879 -7.22 32.87 13.26
N ASP A 880 -6.69 33.42 12.18
CA ASP A 880 -7.43 34.20 11.20
C ASP A 880 -7.70 33.34 9.97
N GLY A 881 -8.89 32.75 9.95
CA GLY A 881 -9.38 31.93 8.83
C GLY A 881 -9.81 32.75 7.61
N ASP A 882 -9.92 34.08 7.74
CA ASP A 882 -10.23 34.98 6.62
C ASP A 882 -8.98 35.24 5.79
N GLU A 883 -7.87 35.58 6.45
CA GLU A 883 -6.59 35.89 5.79
C GLU A 883 -5.63 34.69 5.69
N GLY A 884 -5.96 33.56 6.33
CA GLY A 884 -5.09 32.38 6.34
C GLY A 884 -3.85 32.56 7.22
N LYS A 885 -3.98 33.29 8.33
CA LYS A 885 -2.85 33.64 9.21
C LYS A 885 -3.01 33.04 10.61
N ILE A 886 -1.90 32.64 11.22
CA ILE A 886 -1.84 32.16 12.59
C ILE A 886 -0.83 32.98 13.36
N PHE A 887 -1.29 33.74 14.35
CA PHE A 887 -0.45 34.55 15.22
C PHE A 887 -0.03 33.74 16.44
N LEU A 888 1.27 33.66 16.68
CA LEU A 888 1.85 32.92 17.80
C LEU A 888 2.07 33.90 18.95
N ARG A 889 1.35 33.75 20.07
CA ARG A 889 1.45 34.64 21.23
C ARG A 889 2.37 34.10 22.32
#